data_AF-A0A968MIR1-F1
#
_entry.id   AF-A0A968MIR1-F1
#
_cell.length_a   1.000
_cell.length_b   1.000
_cell.length_c   1.000
_cell.angle_alpha   90.00
_cell.angle_beta   90.00
_cell.angle_gamma   90.00
#
_symmetry.space_group_name_H-M   'P 1'
#
loop_
_entity.id
_entity.type
_entity.pdbx_description
1 polymer ?
#
loop_
_entity_poly.entity_id
_entity_poly.type
_entity_poly.pdbx_seq_one_letter_code
_entity_poly.pdbx_strand_id
1 'polypeptide(L)'
;MRQDICTTLYMFQPRRRFITAQVCGVLLALLVLIGFVLHQTPTTFAQSVTIYYVSTASGNDANSGQTWADAFQTVQQALLVANPTAPDRVQIWVAAGTYYSDQGGGQSANDRTATFSLKDNVAIYGGFAGTEASLAERNPAVNITILSGDLDQSGTISNHDAYRVITSTANDNTALLDGFTITGAYANGNFPHDSGAGIFTDTSMAQFVNLIVAGNFATAYGGGIANFNSTPIFSATQILSNTASTYGGGVYNSASAATFVDVTIRGNNADIAGGGGANFDSTPLFSATLILSNTAGTNGGGVHNSASTVTFADVTIQGNTTNSRGGGLYNTDSTSTLMKTTLISNTARFSGGGLANEHNSTAILATATIMGNESGFAGGGAANIYSSTATFSDTTIVNNITINNGGGVFNSMNSTATFTAVVVRGNSSSSNGGGIGNLNSTANFTDVTINKNTAAAAGGGVSSNLSNIAFTNSVISSNQAGNRGGGLLHINSSAIFSATRILSNTTNTNGGGMSNVDDSSASYTNVIIAGNMAVTGNGGGIFNLNSSADFSATQIRLNKSNSSGGGVSNIENSVVSFTDVIISENSAVNGGGIHNEQSSPVFLSTSIISNTAETNGGGIFNTTLSHASYTNVTFAGNRVTTGNGGGVSNLNSNPIFTNVAFIGNRAVAGNGGGAWNSGGTPDYINVTIAGNAAVEGGGIFNASGSPHMVNSVIWGNTSQITTTSGTPTYGYNLIQDVNLGGTNLDGTDPMMLPLFANALSADEAPTSAGDYRILPGSALINAGITAVNAVETDLNGNPRIVPAVIDIGAYEAQGFALAFGSGNNQRTFINTPFSSPLAVTVTSLLADEPVTGGRVQFIAPETGASSIPAAAHATIGSDNTASISLSANSTTGSYLVTASTTGSSDTPSFMLTNITTATVTSFARTSTELTNAPLITWAITFTEPVDGLDASNIYLVSTGTATGTLSSVSGSGTVWTVTATDVSGDGTLSAVLANDTGTLSPIDDLPQVSASYTIDTTAPAIGIGDPVPTSTVSEPISFTIFITDADTIDLTAADVLLYGTGTATGTISVQNGTGSSPVVLITDISGAGTLSIGIVAGIASDAAGNQSAAAVASSSAIVIAPTATPTSIPTSTPTLDPSITSSATPPLTHLSH
;
A
#
# COMPACT_ATOMS: atom_id res chain seq x y z
N MET A 1 37.16 -15.15 -37.34
CA MET A 1 35.92 -14.56 -36.78
C MET A 1 36.33 -13.52 -35.74
N ARG A 2 35.89 -12.27 -35.89
CA ARG A 2 36.09 -11.17 -34.92
C ARG A 2 34.73 -10.49 -34.71
N GLN A 3 34.58 -9.79 -33.57
CA GLN A 3 33.49 -8.83 -33.27
C GLN A 3 32.14 -9.34 -32.69
N ASP A 4 31.85 -10.65 -32.62
CA ASP A 4 30.55 -11.16 -32.10
C ASP A 4 30.51 -11.66 -30.64
N ILE A 5 31.64 -11.70 -29.92
CA ILE A 5 31.67 -12.23 -28.54
C ILE A 5 31.13 -11.22 -27.50
N CYS A 6 31.21 -9.91 -27.78
CA CYS A 6 30.72 -8.88 -26.86
C CYS A 6 29.20 -8.70 -26.84
N THR A 7 28.47 -9.20 -27.84
CA THR A 7 27.04 -8.87 -28.06
C THR A 7 26.08 -9.87 -27.40
N THR A 8 26.48 -11.14 -27.32
CA THR A 8 25.54 -12.25 -27.03
C THR A 8 25.27 -12.48 -25.54
N LEU A 9 26.05 -11.88 -24.64
CA LEU A 9 25.87 -12.00 -23.18
C LEU A 9 25.01 -10.89 -22.55
N TYR A 10 24.52 -9.93 -23.35
CA TYR A 10 23.89 -8.69 -22.84
C TYR A 10 22.37 -8.77 -22.56
N MET A 11 21.71 -9.88 -22.84
CA MET A 11 20.23 -9.93 -22.93
C MET A 11 19.47 -10.46 -21.70
N PHE A 12 20.14 -10.74 -20.58
CA PHE A 12 19.49 -11.05 -19.29
C PHE A 12 20.18 -10.35 -18.11
N GLN A 13 19.40 -10.02 -17.06
CA GLN A 13 19.77 -9.29 -15.82
C GLN A 13 19.89 -7.75 -15.93
N PRO A 14 18.87 -6.96 -15.51
CA PRO A 14 18.89 -5.49 -15.56
C PRO A 14 19.84 -4.76 -14.57
N ARG A 15 20.56 -5.47 -13.69
CA ARG A 15 21.16 -4.91 -12.47
C ARG A 15 22.65 -4.52 -12.53
N ARG A 16 23.35 -4.64 -13.68
CA ARG A 16 24.79 -4.36 -13.77
C ARG A 16 25.12 -3.17 -14.68
N ARG A 17 25.09 -1.96 -14.12
CA ARG A 17 25.57 -0.71 -14.75
C ARG A 17 26.48 0.03 -13.76
N PHE A 18 27.81 -0.06 -13.92
CA PHE A 18 28.83 0.96 -13.53
C PHE A 18 30.29 0.43 -13.57
N ILE A 19 30.54 -0.88 -13.53
CA ILE A 19 31.87 -1.49 -13.33
C ILE A 19 32.73 -1.57 -14.62
N THR A 20 32.66 -0.57 -15.51
CA THR A 20 33.11 -0.72 -16.91
C THR A 20 34.47 -0.09 -17.24
N ALA A 21 35.01 0.82 -16.42
CA ALA A 21 36.21 1.60 -16.79
C ALA A 21 37.54 0.83 -16.61
N GLN A 22 37.94 0.57 -15.36
CA GLN A 22 39.25 -0.06 -15.07
C GLN A 22 39.34 -1.50 -15.57
N VAL A 23 38.27 -2.28 -15.44
CA VAL A 23 38.24 -3.70 -15.87
C VAL A 23 38.45 -3.84 -17.37
N CYS A 24 37.89 -2.95 -18.20
CA CYS A 24 38.12 -2.98 -19.65
C CYS A 24 39.58 -2.72 -20.03
N GLY A 25 40.27 -1.80 -19.33
CA GLY A 25 41.68 -1.51 -19.60
C GLY A 25 42.57 -2.74 -19.41
N VAL A 26 42.41 -3.44 -18.28
CA VAL A 26 43.19 -4.66 -17.98
C VAL A 26 42.77 -5.83 -18.87
N LEU A 27 41.47 -6.02 -19.13
CA LEU A 27 40.99 -7.10 -20.00
C LEU A 27 41.45 -6.93 -21.46
N LEU A 28 41.54 -5.70 -21.95
CA LEU A 28 42.07 -5.40 -23.28
C LEU A 28 43.58 -5.68 -23.36
N ALA A 29 44.36 -5.30 -22.33
CA ALA A 29 45.78 -5.66 -22.24
C ALA A 29 45.98 -7.19 -22.19
N LEU A 30 45.15 -7.91 -21.41
CA LEU A 30 45.19 -9.37 -21.32
C LEU A 30 44.89 -10.03 -22.67
N LEU A 31 43.90 -9.53 -23.41
CA LEU A 31 43.55 -10.02 -24.76
C LEU A 31 44.67 -9.76 -25.78
N VAL A 32 45.39 -8.64 -25.69
CA VAL A 32 46.56 -8.36 -26.53
C VAL A 32 47.71 -9.30 -26.20
N LEU A 33 47.98 -9.56 -24.92
CA LEU A 33 49.10 -10.42 -24.50
C LEU A 33 48.83 -11.91 -24.77
N ILE A 34 47.63 -12.41 -24.46
CA ILE A 34 47.20 -13.77 -24.79
C ILE A 34 47.15 -13.97 -26.32
N GLY A 35 46.78 -12.93 -27.07
CA GLY A 35 46.85 -12.94 -28.53
C GLY A 35 48.29 -13.04 -29.08
N PHE A 36 49.29 -12.53 -28.36
CA PHE A 36 50.70 -12.66 -28.70
C PHE A 36 51.26 -14.07 -28.43
N VAL A 37 50.79 -14.74 -27.38
CA VAL A 37 51.25 -16.09 -26.99
C VAL A 37 50.53 -17.18 -27.80
N LEU A 38 49.22 -17.08 -28.02
CA LEU A 38 48.43 -18.14 -28.65
C LEU A 38 48.32 -18.05 -30.19
N HIS A 39 48.82 -17.00 -30.84
CA HIS A 39 48.63 -16.78 -32.29
C HIS A 39 49.91 -16.33 -33.04
N GLN A 40 51.03 -17.02 -32.80
CA GLN A 40 52.06 -17.11 -33.85
C GLN A 40 51.71 -18.23 -34.84
N THR A 41 50.83 -17.94 -35.80
CA THR A 41 50.81 -18.71 -37.05
C THR A 41 52.16 -18.52 -37.73
N PRO A 42 52.97 -19.56 -37.99
CA PRO A 42 54.32 -19.38 -38.51
C PRO A 42 54.26 -18.74 -39.90
N THR A 43 54.80 -17.52 -40.01
CA THR A 43 55.06 -16.88 -41.29
C THR A 43 56.22 -17.62 -41.96
N THR A 44 55.89 -18.62 -42.78
CA THR A 44 56.84 -19.57 -43.37
C THR A 44 57.77 -18.92 -44.41
N PHE A 45 58.77 -18.19 -43.93
CA PHE A 45 60.09 -18.27 -44.51
C PHE A 45 60.79 -19.48 -43.88
N ALA A 46 61.26 -20.41 -44.71
CA ALA A 46 62.11 -21.49 -44.25
C ALA A 46 63.50 -20.91 -43.94
N GLN A 47 63.68 -20.39 -42.72
CA GLN A 47 65.01 -20.11 -42.21
C GLN A 47 65.79 -21.43 -42.20
N SER A 48 66.99 -21.43 -42.76
CA SER A 48 67.87 -22.60 -42.69
C SER A 48 68.28 -22.82 -41.23
N VAL A 49 68.52 -24.08 -40.86
CA VAL A 49 68.72 -24.51 -39.48
C VAL A 49 69.98 -25.35 -39.39
N THR A 50 70.93 -24.92 -38.55
CA THR A 50 72.09 -25.73 -38.18
C THR A 50 71.75 -26.53 -36.94
N ILE A 51 71.75 -27.86 -37.03
CA ILE A 51 71.44 -28.76 -35.91
C ILE A 51 72.73 -29.42 -35.42
N TYR A 52 73.00 -29.30 -34.12
CA TYR A 52 74.02 -30.07 -33.41
C TYR A 52 73.35 -31.11 -32.50
N TYR A 53 73.88 -32.32 -32.50
CA TYR A 53 73.38 -33.48 -31.75
C TYR A 53 74.31 -33.81 -30.59
N VAL A 54 73.74 -34.17 -29.43
CA VAL A 54 74.49 -34.43 -28.19
C VAL A 54 73.99 -35.70 -27.50
N SER A 55 74.90 -36.59 -27.10
CA SER A 55 74.59 -37.84 -26.40
C SER A 55 75.74 -38.26 -25.48
N THR A 56 75.54 -38.27 -24.15
CA THR A 56 76.55 -38.83 -23.22
C THR A 56 76.84 -40.31 -23.46
N ALA A 57 75.86 -41.06 -23.95
CA ALA A 57 75.92 -42.52 -24.12
C ALA A 57 76.62 -42.98 -25.42
N SER A 58 76.73 -42.11 -26.43
CA SER A 58 77.24 -42.49 -27.77
C SER A 58 78.10 -41.44 -28.47
N GLY A 59 78.10 -40.19 -27.99
CA GLY A 59 78.86 -39.09 -28.58
C GLY A 59 80.32 -39.03 -28.12
N ASN A 60 81.08 -38.17 -28.78
CA ASN A 60 82.47 -37.84 -28.46
C ASN A 60 82.71 -36.36 -28.79
N ASP A 61 83.36 -35.59 -27.92
CA ASP A 61 83.57 -34.16 -28.15
C ASP A 61 84.57 -33.83 -29.29
N ALA A 62 85.24 -34.85 -29.83
CA ALA A 62 86.04 -34.77 -31.06
C ALA A 62 85.24 -34.94 -32.37
N ASN A 63 83.94 -35.27 -32.29
CA ASN A 63 83.04 -35.40 -33.46
C ASN A 63 82.67 -34.04 -34.06
N SER A 64 81.91 -34.00 -35.18
CA SER A 64 81.42 -32.72 -35.74
C SER A 64 80.05 -32.29 -35.21
N GLY A 65 79.33 -33.19 -34.54
CA GLY A 65 78.02 -32.93 -33.95
C GLY A 65 76.86 -32.96 -34.94
N GLN A 66 77.07 -33.27 -36.23
CA GLN A 66 76.07 -33.03 -37.28
C GLN A 66 75.05 -34.17 -37.49
N THR A 67 75.20 -35.31 -36.81
CA THR A 67 74.19 -36.39 -36.78
C THR A 67 74.22 -37.10 -35.42
N TRP A 68 73.18 -37.87 -35.08
CA TRP A 68 73.21 -38.72 -33.87
C TRP A 68 74.40 -39.70 -33.80
N ALA A 69 74.87 -40.22 -34.94
CA ALA A 69 76.02 -41.13 -35.00
C ALA A 69 77.39 -40.40 -34.93
N ASP A 70 77.37 -39.07 -35.04
CA ASP A 70 78.52 -38.16 -34.95
C ASP A 70 78.24 -37.08 -33.87
N ALA A 71 77.49 -37.44 -32.82
CA ALA A 71 77.08 -36.52 -31.78
C ALA A 71 78.25 -36.08 -30.89
N PHE A 72 78.18 -34.87 -30.31
CA PHE A 72 79.04 -34.49 -29.20
C PHE A 72 78.69 -35.31 -27.95
N GLN A 73 79.64 -35.49 -27.03
CA GLN A 73 79.34 -36.14 -25.75
C GLN A 73 78.73 -35.17 -24.75
N THR A 74 79.15 -33.91 -24.79
CA THR A 74 78.75 -32.86 -23.84
C THR A 74 77.96 -31.73 -24.49
N VAL A 75 77.04 -31.13 -23.72
CA VAL A 75 76.31 -29.93 -24.15
C VAL A 75 77.25 -28.72 -24.23
N GLN A 76 78.33 -28.68 -23.44
CA GLN A 76 79.30 -27.58 -23.47
C GLN A 76 80.12 -27.56 -24.78
N GLN A 77 80.45 -28.71 -25.37
CA GLN A 77 81.09 -28.73 -26.69
C GLN A 77 80.15 -28.24 -27.80
N ALA A 78 78.87 -28.62 -27.75
CA ALA A 78 77.86 -28.10 -28.68
C ALA A 78 77.65 -26.59 -28.51
N LEU A 79 77.60 -26.10 -27.27
CA LEU A 79 77.51 -24.67 -26.96
C LEU A 79 78.77 -23.91 -27.39
N LEU A 80 79.97 -24.51 -27.31
CA LEU A 80 81.21 -23.89 -27.76
C LEU A 80 81.20 -23.61 -29.27
N VAL A 81 80.76 -24.58 -30.09
CA VAL A 81 80.69 -24.42 -31.56
C VAL A 81 79.47 -23.63 -32.05
N ALA A 82 78.40 -23.53 -31.26
CA ALA A 82 77.20 -22.78 -31.63
C ALA A 82 77.50 -21.27 -31.82
N ASN A 83 77.42 -20.80 -33.07
CA ASN A 83 77.63 -19.40 -33.43
C ASN A 83 76.31 -18.60 -33.33
N PRO A 84 76.14 -17.68 -32.36
CA PRO A 84 74.94 -16.85 -32.25
C PRO A 84 74.77 -15.86 -33.42
N THR A 85 75.87 -15.52 -34.11
CA THR A 85 75.86 -14.58 -35.26
C THR A 85 75.62 -15.26 -36.61
N ALA A 86 75.25 -16.55 -36.62
CA ALA A 86 74.85 -17.23 -37.84
C ALA A 86 73.56 -16.62 -38.43
N PRO A 87 73.38 -16.58 -39.77
CA PRO A 87 72.11 -16.17 -40.39
C PRO A 87 71.00 -17.22 -40.20
N ASP A 88 71.42 -18.47 -40.03
CA ASP A 88 70.59 -19.65 -39.82
C ASP A 88 70.28 -19.81 -38.32
N ARG A 89 69.12 -20.39 -37.98
CA ARG A 89 68.79 -20.68 -36.58
C ARG A 89 69.65 -21.85 -36.11
N VAL A 90 70.35 -21.71 -34.99
CA VAL A 90 71.12 -22.82 -34.41
C VAL A 90 70.22 -23.61 -33.46
N GLN A 91 70.24 -24.93 -33.58
CA GLN A 91 69.57 -25.86 -32.67
C GLN A 91 70.58 -26.84 -32.07
N ILE A 92 70.40 -27.18 -30.80
CA ILE A 92 71.15 -28.22 -30.10
C ILE A 92 70.14 -29.25 -29.60
N TRP A 93 70.18 -30.46 -30.14
CA TRP A 93 69.29 -31.58 -29.78
C TRP A 93 70.03 -32.54 -28.84
N VAL A 94 69.51 -32.72 -27.64
CA VAL A 94 70.18 -33.44 -26.55
C VAL A 94 69.41 -34.72 -26.19
N ALA A 95 70.09 -35.86 -26.31
CA ALA A 95 69.54 -37.17 -25.95
C ALA A 95 69.38 -37.34 -24.43
N ALA A 96 68.49 -38.24 -24.03
CA ALA A 96 68.24 -38.61 -22.63
C ALA A 96 69.52 -38.97 -21.87
N GLY A 97 69.61 -38.54 -20.62
CA GLY A 97 70.81 -38.66 -19.79
C GLY A 97 71.11 -37.40 -18.98
N THR A 98 72.14 -37.47 -18.15
CA THR A 98 72.63 -36.37 -17.31
C THR A 98 73.88 -35.73 -17.91
N TYR A 99 73.91 -34.41 -17.94
CA TYR A 99 75.03 -33.60 -18.43
C TYR A 99 75.44 -32.60 -17.35
N TYR A 100 76.73 -32.54 -17.04
CA TYR A 100 77.30 -31.72 -15.97
C TYR A 100 77.95 -30.47 -16.55
N SER A 101 77.83 -29.32 -15.87
CA SER A 101 78.26 -28.04 -16.44
C SER A 101 79.77 -27.90 -16.58
N ASP A 102 80.56 -28.67 -15.82
CA ASP A 102 82.04 -28.68 -15.83
C ASP A 102 82.65 -29.64 -16.88
N GLN A 103 81.83 -30.36 -17.63
CA GLN A 103 82.27 -31.35 -18.62
C GLN A 103 82.18 -30.81 -20.04
N GLY A 104 83.32 -30.82 -20.75
CA GLY A 104 83.38 -30.58 -22.20
C GLY A 104 84.20 -29.36 -22.61
N GLY A 105 83.87 -28.83 -23.79
CA GLY A 105 84.57 -27.72 -24.43
C GLY A 105 84.78 -26.51 -23.52
N GLY A 106 86.03 -26.18 -23.22
CA GLY A 106 86.43 -24.98 -22.48
C GLY A 106 86.22 -25.03 -20.96
N GLN A 107 85.80 -26.15 -20.39
CA GLN A 107 85.55 -26.29 -18.94
C GLN A 107 86.75 -26.87 -18.19
N SER A 108 86.70 -26.80 -16.85
CA SER A 108 87.65 -27.44 -15.93
C SER A 108 86.89 -28.26 -14.90
N ALA A 109 87.32 -29.51 -14.67
CA ALA A 109 86.60 -30.44 -13.80
C ALA A 109 86.52 -29.92 -12.35
N ASN A 110 85.32 -29.98 -11.75
CA ASN A 110 84.96 -29.39 -10.45
C ASN A 110 85.03 -27.85 -10.38
N ASP A 111 85.06 -27.14 -11.52
CA ASP A 111 84.91 -25.67 -11.51
C ASP A 111 83.47 -25.29 -11.18
N ARG A 112 83.25 -24.86 -9.93
CA ARG A 112 81.94 -24.45 -9.42
C ARG A 112 81.34 -23.24 -10.17
N THR A 113 82.12 -22.50 -10.96
CA THR A 113 81.64 -21.40 -11.80
C THR A 113 81.09 -21.87 -13.16
N ALA A 114 81.37 -23.12 -13.55
CA ALA A 114 80.92 -23.70 -14.82
C ALA A 114 79.39 -23.79 -14.88
N THR A 115 78.83 -23.37 -16.02
CA THR A 115 77.38 -23.17 -16.21
C THR A 115 77.02 -23.31 -17.69
N PHE A 116 75.82 -23.78 -18.01
CA PHE A 116 75.33 -23.80 -19.38
C PHE A 116 74.84 -22.39 -19.74
N SER A 117 75.67 -21.65 -20.48
CA SER A 117 75.39 -20.27 -20.85
C SER A 117 74.52 -20.20 -22.11
N LEU A 118 73.36 -19.56 -22.03
CA LEU A 118 72.47 -19.35 -23.17
C LEU A 118 73.05 -18.31 -24.16
N LYS A 119 72.63 -18.43 -25.42
CA LYS A 119 73.11 -17.65 -26.55
C LYS A 119 71.95 -17.22 -27.44
N ASP A 120 72.03 -16.02 -27.98
CA ASP A 120 71.07 -15.51 -28.95
C ASP A 120 71.10 -16.37 -30.22
N ASN A 121 69.97 -16.49 -30.90
CA ASN A 121 69.77 -17.34 -32.08
C ASN A 121 70.10 -18.85 -31.86
N VAL A 122 70.26 -19.30 -30.61
CA VAL A 122 70.44 -20.71 -30.24
C VAL A 122 69.18 -21.22 -29.51
N ALA A 123 68.67 -22.37 -29.95
CA ALA A 123 67.63 -23.12 -29.26
C ALA A 123 68.17 -24.48 -28.80
N ILE A 124 67.99 -24.81 -27.52
CA ILE A 124 68.47 -26.06 -26.92
C ILE A 124 67.24 -26.90 -26.56
N TYR A 125 67.20 -28.15 -27.04
CA TYR A 125 66.06 -29.06 -26.92
C TYR A 125 66.47 -30.40 -26.28
N GLY A 126 65.89 -30.72 -25.12
CA GLY A 126 66.00 -32.02 -24.44
C GLY A 126 64.77 -32.88 -24.69
N GLY A 127 64.86 -34.20 -24.49
CA GLY A 127 63.75 -35.14 -24.74
C GLY A 127 63.91 -36.08 -25.93
N PHE A 128 65.14 -36.29 -26.42
CA PHE A 128 65.40 -37.21 -27.53
C PHE A 128 65.93 -38.58 -27.04
N ALA A 129 65.60 -39.66 -27.74
CA ALA A 129 66.19 -40.98 -27.55
C ALA A 129 67.55 -41.13 -28.25
N GLY A 130 67.88 -40.21 -29.16
CA GLY A 130 69.12 -40.21 -29.93
C GLY A 130 68.98 -40.89 -31.30
N THR A 131 67.77 -40.89 -31.87
CA THR A 131 67.48 -41.54 -33.16
C THR A 131 66.53 -40.73 -34.06
N GLU A 132 65.92 -39.68 -33.52
CA GLU A 132 64.87 -38.88 -34.14
C GLU A 132 65.34 -38.07 -35.36
N ALA A 133 64.50 -38.02 -36.39
CA ALA A 133 64.73 -37.27 -37.63
C ALA A 133 64.11 -35.86 -37.60
N SER A 134 63.13 -35.59 -36.73
CA SER A 134 62.49 -34.29 -36.59
C SER A 134 62.24 -33.90 -35.13
N LEU A 135 62.20 -32.58 -34.87
CA LEU A 135 61.92 -32.00 -33.56
C LEU A 135 60.55 -32.42 -32.98
N ALA A 136 59.62 -32.87 -33.84
CA ALA A 136 58.27 -33.31 -33.45
C ALA A 136 58.22 -34.77 -32.93
N GLU A 137 59.29 -35.56 -33.11
CA GLU A 137 59.40 -36.93 -32.56
C GLU A 137 59.86 -36.93 -31.09
N ARG A 138 60.41 -35.81 -30.62
CA ARG A 138 60.92 -35.58 -29.26
C ARG A 138 59.84 -35.84 -28.20
N ASN A 139 60.17 -36.59 -27.15
CA ASN A 139 59.27 -36.89 -26.04
C ASN A 139 59.93 -36.60 -24.67
N PRO A 140 59.90 -35.33 -24.20
CA PRO A 140 60.53 -34.92 -22.94
C PRO A 140 59.98 -35.61 -21.68
N ALA A 141 58.81 -36.25 -21.74
CA ALA A 141 58.22 -36.98 -20.61
C ALA A 141 58.72 -38.43 -20.46
N VAL A 142 59.40 -38.96 -21.48
CA VAL A 142 59.98 -40.33 -21.48
C VAL A 142 61.50 -40.27 -21.56
N ASN A 143 62.02 -39.46 -22.48
CA ASN A 143 63.44 -39.34 -22.78
C ASN A 143 64.11 -38.30 -21.86
N ILE A 144 64.05 -38.51 -20.54
CA ILE A 144 64.45 -37.48 -19.56
C ILE A 144 65.89 -36.99 -19.79
N THR A 145 66.03 -35.69 -20.04
CA THR A 145 67.32 -35.01 -20.22
C THR A 145 67.56 -34.07 -19.03
N ILE A 146 68.70 -34.22 -18.35
CA ILE A 146 69.04 -33.54 -17.10
C ILE A 146 70.29 -32.69 -17.28
N LEU A 147 70.19 -31.40 -16.98
CA LEU A 147 71.33 -30.50 -16.80
C LEU A 147 71.59 -30.40 -15.29
N SER A 148 72.79 -30.76 -14.84
CA SER A 148 73.10 -30.96 -13.43
C SER A 148 74.23 -30.06 -12.93
N GLY A 149 74.06 -29.56 -11.71
CA GLY A 149 75.10 -28.90 -10.91
C GLY A 149 75.87 -29.84 -9.98
N ASP A 150 75.46 -31.10 -9.82
CA ASP A 150 76.08 -32.14 -8.98
C ASP A 150 77.45 -32.57 -9.55
N LEU A 151 78.49 -31.76 -9.34
CA LEU A 151 79.78 -31.91 -10.04
C LEU A 151 80.58 -33.12 -9.52
N ASP A 152 80.48 -33.42 -8.22
CA ASP A 152 81.14 -34.59 -7.62
C ASP A 152 80.34 -35.90 -7.79
N GLN A 153 79.13 -35.81 -8.35
CA GLN A 153 78.22 -36.91 -8.68
C GLN A 153 77.80 -37.72 -7.44
N SER A 154 77.81 -37.08 -6.26
CA SER A 154 77.39 -37.69 -5.00
C SER A 154 75.87 -37.76 -4.83
N GLY A 155 75.10 -37.08 -5.69
CA GLY A 155 73.65 -36.94 -5.54
C GLY A 155 73.23 -36.16 -4.28
N THR A 156 74.17 -35.42 -3.66
CA THR A 156 73.98 -34.74 -2.38
C THR A 156 74.42 -33.28 -2.49
N ILE A 157 73.44 -32.36 -2.53
CA ILE A 157 73.69 -30.92 -2.70
C ILE A 157 74.68 -30.41 -1.63
N SER A 158 75.82 -29.89 -2.06
CA SER A 158 77.00 -29.62 -1.23
C SER A 158 77.85 -28.45 -1.73
N ASN A 159 78.87 -28.07 -0.95
CA ASN A 159 79.83 -27.04 -1.32
C ASN A 159 80.85 -27.44 -2.41
N HIS A 160 80.67 -28.59 -3.08
CA HIS A 160 81.44 -28.98 -4.27
C HIS A 160 80.69 -28.69 -5.58
N ASP A 161 79.37 -28.47 -5.51
CA ASP A 161 78.49 -28.38 -6.67
C ASP A 161 78.53 -27.02 -7.37
N ALA A 162 78.14 -26.98 -8.64
CA ALA A 162 78.06 -25.75 -9.41
C ALA A 162 77.23 -24.70 -8.67
N TYR A 163 77.67 -23.44 -8.72
CA TYR A 163 76.89 -22.34 -8.18
C TYR A 163 75.57 -22.18 -8.94
N ARG A 164 75.56 -22.38 -10.27
CA ARG A 164 74.39 -22.16 -11.13
C ARG A 164 74.38 -23.11 -12.34
N VAL A 165 73.30 -23.86 -12.55
CA VAL A 165 73.20 -24.78 -13.71
C VAL A 165 73.08 -24.00 -15.02
N ILE A 166 72.13 -23.06 -15.12
CA ILE A 166 71.89 -22.23 -16.31
C ILE A 166 72.22 -20.76 -16.03
N THR A 167 72.90 -20.09 -16.97
CA THR A 167 73.09 -18.64 -16.95
C THR A 167 72.61 -18.02 -18.27
N SER A 168 71.88 -16.90 -18.20
CA SER A 168 71.48 -16.11 -19.37
C SER A 168 71.71 -14.63 -19.09
N THR A 169 72.57 -13.98 -19.87
CA THR A 169 73.01 -12.60 -19.60
C THR A 169 73.01 -11.79 -20.89
N ALA A 170 72.32 -10.65 -20.86
CA ALA A 170 72.11 -9.75 -22.00
C ALA A 170 71.51 -10.43 -23.26
N ASN A 171 70.84 -11.57 -23.11
CA ASN A 171 70.26 -12.32 -24.23
C ASN A 171 68.95 -11.69 -24.73
N ASP A 172 68.70 -11.82 -26.03
CA ASP A 172 67.40 -11.48 -26.61
C ASP A 172 66.38 -12.65 -26.52
N ASN A 173 65.19 -12.45 -27.08
CA ASN A 173 64.11 -13.44 -27.00
C ASN A 173 64.25 -14.62 -27.99
N THR A 174 65.37 -14.70 -28.72
CA THR A 174 65.68 -15.83 -29.61
C THR A 174 66.54 -16.91 -28.92
N ALA A 175 67.10 -16.63 -27.75
CA ALA A 175 67.65 -17.64 -26.86
C ALA A 175 66.51 -18.51 -26.28
N LEU A 176 66.60 -19.84 -26.45
CA LEU A 176 65.56 -20.80 -26.04
C LEU A 176 66.15 -22.04 -25.36
N LEU A 177 65.58 -22.43 -24.22
CA LEU A 177 65.83 -23.69 -23.53
C LEU A 177 64.51 -24.46 -23.33
N ASP A 178 64.40 -25.67 -23.88
CA ASP A 178 63.15 -26.45 -23.93
C ASP A 178 63.34 -27.93 -23.54
N GLY A 179 62.58 -28.41 -22.56
CA GLY A 179 62.43 -29.84 -22.25
C GLY A 179 63.56 -30.46 -21.42
N PHE A 180 64.04 -29.76 -20.39
CA PHE A 180 65.11 -30.21 -19.49
C PHE A 180 64.69 -30.23 -18.01
N THR A 181 65.23 -31.19 -17.27
CA THR A 181 65.33 -31.09 -15.80
C THR A 181 66.61 -30.34 -15.43
N ILE A 182 66.55 -29.46 -14.43
CA ILE A 182 67.62 -28.54 -14.00
C ILE A 182 67.75 -28.67 -12.48
N THR A 183 68.86 -29.24 -11.99
CA THR A 183 68.96 -29.76 -10.61
C THR A 183 70.37 -29.73 -10.03
N GLY A 184 70.49 -29.77 -8.70
CA GLY A 184 71.74 -30.12 -8.00
C GLY A 184 72.75 -28.98 -7.82
N ALA A 185 72.38 -27.72 -8.05
CA ALA A 185 73.28 -26.58 -7.78
C ALA A 185 73.21 -26.06 -6.34
N TYR A 186 74.33 -25.50 -5.87
CA TYR A 186 74.51 -24.94 -4.51
C TYR A 186 75.14 -23.54 -4.59
N ALA A 187 74.31 -22.52 -4.81
CA ALA A 187 74.73 -21.12 -4.91
C ALA A 187 75.10 -20.56 -3.52
N ASN A 188 76.33 -20.76 -3.08
CA ASN A 188 76.85 -20.30 -1.78
C ASN A 188 78.10 -19.38 -1.87
N GLY A 189 78.30 -18.73 -3.02
CA GLY A 189 79.39 -17.77 -3.24
C GLY A 189 79.07 -16.36 -2.75
N ASN A 190 79.72 -15.37 -3.35
CA ASN A 190 79.26 -13.97 -3.34
C ASN A 190 78.46 -13.70 -4.61
N PHE A 191 77.51 -12.76 -4.59
CA PHE A 191 76.77 -12.29 -5.77
C PHE A 191 77.66 -12.17 -7.03
N PRO A 192 77.29 -12.78 -8.17
CA PRO A 192 76.01 -13.44 -8.46
C PRO A 192 75.98 -14.95 -8.14
N HIS A 193 76.99 -15.50 -7.45
CA HIS A 193 77.13 -16.93 -7.15
C HIS A 193 76.42 -17.38 -5.85
N ASP A 194 75.62 -16.51 -5.25
CA ASP A 194 74.74 -16.76 -4.11
C ASP A 194 73.27 -16.93 -4.53
N SER A 195 72.98 -16.84 -5.83
CA SER A 195 71.63 -16.63 -6.37
C SER A 195 71.38 -17.41 -7.67
N GLY A 196 70.13 -17.81 -7.91
CA GLY A 196 69.68 -18.41 -9.18
C GLY A 196 70.29 -19.78 -9.46
N ALA A 197 70.29 -20.67 -8.47
CA ALA A 197 71.07 -21.91 -8.52
C ALA A 197 70.62 -22.84 -9.66
N GLY A 198 69.33 -22.98 -9.91
CA GLY A 198 68.85 -23.63 -11.14
C GLY A 198 69.08 -22.75 -12.37
N ILE A 199 68.49 -21.54 -12.38
CA ILE A 199 68.57 -20.58 -13.49
C ILE A 199 68.85 -19.17 -12.95
N PHE A 200 69.86 -18.51 -13.50
CA PHE A 200 70.14 -17.10 -13.27
C PHE A 200 69.98 -16.29 -14.56
N THR A 201 69.23 -15.18 -14.50
CA THR A 201 69.08 -14.24 -15.61
C THR A 201 69.47 -12.81 -15.20
N ASP A 202 70.24 -12.12 -16.05
CA ASP A 202 70.53 -10.68 -15.90
C ASP A 202 70.44 -9.95 -17.24
N THR A 203 69.64 -8.89 -17.33
CA THR A 203 69.29 -8.16 -18.57
C THR A 203 68.80 -9.04 -19.75
N SER A 204 68.20 -10.21 -19.47
CA SER A 204 67.81 -11.21 -20.47
C SER A 204 66.33 -11.16 -20.85
N MET A 205 66.01 -11.56 -22.08
CA MET A 205 64.65 -11.78 -22.59
C MET A 205 64.38 -13.25 -22.98
N ALA A 206 65.25 -14.18 -22.55
CA ALA A 206 65.26 -15.57 -23.01
C ALA A 206 63.96 -16.36 -22.70
N GLN A 207 63.71 -17.39 -23.51
CA GLN A 207 62.55 -18.27 -23.40
C GLN A 207 62.91 -19.62 -22.76
N PHE A 208 62.06 -20.05 -21.82
CA PHE A 208 62.22 -21.25 -21.01
C PHE A 208 60.92 -22.06 -21.06
N VAL A 209 60.96 -23.28 -21.60
CA VAL A 209 59.76 -24.03 -22.02
C VAL A 209 59.83 -25.49 -21.56
N ASN A 210 58.73 -26.07 -21.07
CA ASN A 210 58.66 -27.48 -20.66
C ASN A 210 59.74 -27.90 -19.62
N LEU A 211 60.21 -26.99 -18.77
CA LEU A 211 61.34 -27.27 -17.86
C LEU A 211 60.89 -27.84 -16.51
N ILE A 212 61.80 -28.55 -15.83
CA ILE A 212 61.65 -28.97 -14.43
C ILE A 212 62.85 -28.43 -13.64
N VAL A 213 62.71 -27.25 -13.04
CA VAL A 213 63.73 -26.65 -12.16
C VAL A 213 63.50 -27.17 -10.74
N ALA A 214 64.31 -28.13 -10.29
CA ALA A 214 64.04 -28.85 -9.05
C ALA A 214 65.30 -29.15 -8.23
N GLY A 215 65.18 -29.15 -6.90
CA GLY A 215 66.28 -29.58 -6.02
C GLY A 215 67.55 -28.74 -6.17
N ASN A 216 67.41 -27.41 -6.22
CA ASN A 216 68.53 -26.45 -6.21
C ASN A 216 68.49 -25.62 -4.92
N PHE A 217 69.66 -25.15 -4.45
CA PHE A 217 69.81 -24.40 -3.21
C PHE A 217 70.59 -23.10 -3.43
N ALA A 218 70.14 -21.99 -2.84
CA ALA A 218 70.82 -20.69 -2.85
C ALA A 218 70.93 -20.08 -1.45
N THR A 219 72.08 -19.50 -1.09
CA THR A 219 72.23 -18.80 0.20
C THR A 219 71.56 -17.43 0.21
N ALA A 220 71.44 -16.77 -0.94
CA ALA A 220 70.71 -15.51 -1.10
C ALA A 220 69.37 -15.72 -1.82
N TYR A 221 69.33 -15.51 -3.13
CA TYR A 221 68.08 -15.24 -3.86
C TYR A 221 67.74 -16.28 -4.92
N GLY A 222 66.49 -16.72 -5.01
CA GLY A 222 66.02 -17.54 -6.13
C GLY A 222 66.63 -18.94 -6.13
N GLY A 223 66.19 -19.80 -5.22
CA GLY A 223 66.71 -21.17 -5.08
C GLY A 223 66.59 -21.95 -6.39
N GLY A 224 65.41 -21.90 -7.02
CA GLY A 224 65.22 -22.38 -8.39
C GLY A 224 65.69 -21.37 -9.44
N ILE A 225 65.13 -20.16 -9.42
CA ILE A 225 65.31 -19.15 -10.47
C ILE A 225 65.54 -17.77 -9.86
N ALA A 226 66.53 -17.01 -10.32
CA ALA A 226 66.72 -15.60 -9.99
C ALA A 226 66.82 -14.73 -11.25
N ASN A 227 65.96 -13.71 -11.35
CA ASN A 227 65.90 -12.77 -12.48
C ASN A 227 66.25 -11.35 -12.01
N PHE A 228 67.24 -10.73 -12.64
CA PHE A 228 67.67 -9.35 -12.40
C PHE A 228 67.54 -8.54 -13.69
N ASN A 229 66.91 -7.36 -13.64
CA ASN A 229 66.76 -6.45 -14.80
C ASN A 229 66.17 -7.11 -16.08
N SER A 230 65.44 -8.23 -15.95
CA SER A 230 65.16 -9.17 -17.05
C SER A 230 63.66 -9.28 -17.36
N THR A 231 63.34 -9.75 -18.56
CA THR A 231 61.95 -9.99 -19.03
C THR A 231 61.76 -11.41 -19.62
N PRO A 232 62.22 -12.48 -18.93
CA PRO A 232 62.18 -13.84 -19.45
C PRO A 232 60.75 -14.39 -19.50
N ILE A 233 60.53 -15.36 -20.39
CA ILE A 233 59.25 -16.06 -20.52
C ILE A 233 59.42 -17.52 -20.09
N PHE A 234 58.73 -17.90 -19.02
CA PHE A 234 58.62 -19.27 -18.53
C PHE A 234 57.25 -19.85 -18.91
N SER A 235 57.24 -20.99 -19.60
CA SER A 235 56.01 -21.64 -20.03
C SER A 235 56.03 -23.16 -19.86
N ALA A 236 54.87 -23.77 -19.56
CA ALA A 236 54.71 -25.22 -19.34
C ALA A 236 55.72 -25.80 -18.31
N THR A 237 56.15 -24.99 -17.34
CA THR A 237 57.37 -25.21 -16.55
C THR A 237 57.05 -25.50 -15.08
N GLN A 238 57.79 -26.43 -14.48
CA GLN A 238 57.65 -26.83 -13.08
C GLN A 238 58.87 -26.35 -12.27
N ILE A 239 58.61 -25.76 -11.10
CA ILE A 239 59.63 -25.23 -10.18
C ILE A 239 59.40 -25.88 -8.81
N LEU A 240 60.19 -26.91 -8.50
CA LEU A 240 59.85 -27.93 -7.49
C LEU A 240 60.91 -28.07 -6.38
N SER A 241 60.53 -27.86 -5.12
CA SER A 241 61.38 -28.19 -3.96
C SER A 241 62.79 -27.61 -3.99
N ASN A 242 62.93 -26.39 -4.52
CA ASN A 242 64.14 -25.58 -4.41
C ASN A 242 64.14 -24.79 -3.09
N THR A 243 65.32 -24.40 -2.61
CA THR A 243 65.48 -23.72 -1.31
C THR A 243 66.32 -22.44 -1.44
N ALA A 244 65.89 -21.36 -0.76
CA ALA A 244 66.67 -20.13 -0.63
C ALA A 244 66.79 -19.70 0.84
N SER A 245 68.00 -19.41 1.33
CA SER A 245 68.18 -18.93 2.71
C SER A 245 67.89 -17.43 2.91
N THR A 246 67.43 -16.72 1.87
CA THR A 246 66.73 -15.44 2.06
C THR A 246 65.38 -15.40 1.34
N TYR A 247 65.34 -15.04 0.04
CA TYR A 247 64.10 -14.74 -0.67
C TYR A 247 63.93 -15.54 -1.95
N GLY A 248 62.68 -15.95 -2.23
CA GLY A 248 62.35 -16.64 -3.48
C GLY A 248 62.86 -18.08 -3.48
N GLY A 249 62.20 -18.97 -2.73
CA GLY A 249 62.59 -20.39 -2.69
C GLY A 249 62.53 -21.02 -4.08
N GLY A 250 61.41 -20.84 -4.77
CA GLY A 250 61.27 -21.17 -6.20
C GLY A 250 61.83 -20.08 -7.11
N VAL A 251 61.32 -18.85 -7.00
CA VAL A 251 61.61 -17.73 -7.93
C VAL A 251 61.95 -16.44 -7.18
N TYR A 252 62.95 -15.70 -7.65
CA TYR A 252 63.22 -14.33 -7.25
C TYR A 252 63.23 -13.40 -8.47
N ASN A 253 62.58 -12.24 -8.37
CA ASN A 253 62.58 -11.18 -9.37
C ASN A 253 63.01 -9.85 -8.72
N SER A 254 64.02 -9.21 -9.30
CA SER A 254 64.46 -7.85 -8.96
C SER A 254 64.53 -6.98 -10.22
N ALA A 255 63.91 -5.80 -10.19
CA ALA A 255 63.78 -4.89 -11.33
C ALA A 255 63.32 -5.57 -12.65
N SER A 256 62.49 -6.62 -12.55
CA SER A 256 62.22 -7.57 -13.65
C SER A 256 60.74 -7.69 -14.00
N ALA A 257 60.42 -8.03 -15.25
CA ALA A 257 59.06 -8.27 -15.76
C ALA A 257 58.92 -9.69 -16.32
N ALA A 258 59.30 -10.69 -15.52
CA ALA A 258 59.21 -12.10 -15.89
C ALA A 258 57.75 -12.56 -16.09
N THR A 259 57.50 -13.34 -17.14
CA THR A 259 56.17 -13.87 -17.49
C THR A 259 56.12 -15.37 -17.26
N PHE A 260 55.14 -15.84 -16.50
CA PHE A 260 54.90 -17.25 -16.17
C PHE A 260 53.52 -17.66 -16.71
N VAL A 261 53.49 -18.63 -17.63
CA VAL A 261 52.25 -19.13 -18.29
C VAL A 261 52.19 -20.65 -18.20
N ASP A 262 51.14 -21.20 -17.60
CA ASP A 262 51.02 -22.65 -17.37
C ASP A 262 52.23 -23.21 -16.57
N VAL A 263 52.48 -22.59 -15.41
CA VAL A 263 53.63 -22.87 -14.55
C VAL A 263 53.18 -23.46 -13.22
N THR A 264 53.92 -24.43 -12.69
CA THR A 264 53.68 -25.02 -11.35
C THR A 264 54.85 -24.74 -10.42
N ILE A 265 54.66 -23.86 -9.44
CA ILE A 265 55.64 -23.53 -8.39
C ILE A 265 55.25 -24.28 -7.12
N ARG A 266 55.92 -25.40 -6.79
CA ARG A 266 55.46 -26.31 -5.74
C ARG A 266 56.54 -26.75 -4.74
N GLY A 267 56.22 -26.67 -3.45
CA GLY A 267 57.00 -27.28 -2.38
C GLY A 267 58.38 -26.65 -2.12
N ASN A 268 58.60 -25.42 -2.60
CA ASN A 268 59.84 -24.68 -2.42
C ASN A 268 59.89 -23.99 -1.04
N ASN A 269 61.09 -23.72 -0.51
CA ASN A 269 61.30 -23.12 0.81
C ASN A 269 62.12 -21.82 0.74
N ALA A 270 61.70 -20.79 1.47
CA ALA A 270 62.48 -19.57 1.69
C ALA A 270 62.64 -19.28 3.20
N ASP A 271 63.87 -19.18 3.70
CA ASP A 271 64.09 -18.97 5.14
C ASP A 271 63.68 -17.57 5.61
N ILE A 272 63.56 -16.59 4.69
CA ILE A 272 62.92 -15.29 4.95
C ILE A 272 61.56 -15.21 4.26
N ALA A 273 61.45 -14.91 2.96
CA ALA A 273 60.15 -14.58 2.36
C ALA A 273 59.99 -14.97 0.88
N GLY A 274 58.75 -15.24 0.47
CA GLY A 274 58.43 -15.69 -0.88
C GLY A 274 58.86 -17.14 -1.10
N GLY A 275 58.18 -18.08 -0.44
CA GLY A 275 58.52 -19.51 -0.53
C GLY A 275 58.45 -20.02 -1.97
N GLY A 276 57.35 -19.74 -2.65
CA GLY A 276 57.21 -19.97 -4.09
C GLY A 276 57.90 -18.87 -4.91
N GLY A 277 57.59 -17.60 -4.65
CA GLY A 277 58.15 -16.47 -5.39
C GLY A 277 58.35 -15.19 -4.57
N ALA A 278 59.40 -14.43 -4.84
CA ALA A 278 59.65 -13.11 -4.25
C ALA A 278 59.91 -12.05 -5.33
N ASN A 279 59.27 -10.89 -5.21
CA ASN A 279 59.29 -9.82 -6.21
C ASN A 279 59.67 -8.49 -5.55
N PHE A 280 60.71 -7.84 -6.05
CA PHE A 280 61.23 -6.55 -5.59
C PHE A 280 61.34 -5.58 -6.77
N ASP A 281 60.71 -4.40 -6.66
CA ASP A 281 60.69 -3.36 -7.71
C ASP A 281 60.30 -3.90 -9.10
N SER A 282 59.45 -4.92 -9.14
CA SER A 282 59.24 -5.80 -10.30
C SER A 282 57.79 -5.81 -10.79
N THR A 283 57.58 -6.25 -12.03
CA THR A 283 56.28 -6.27 -12.72
C THR A 283 55.88 -7.62 -13.34
N PRO A 284 56.06 -8.77 -12.64
CA PRO A 284 55.77 -10.08 -13.22
C PRO A 284 54.27 -10.36 -13.45
N LEU A 285 54.03 -11.21 -14.44
CA LEU A 285 52.72 -11.79 -14.76
C LEU A 285 52.73 -13.29 -14.46
N PHE A 286 51.75 -13.75 -13.69
CA PHE A 286 51.43 -15.16 -13.53
C PHE A 286 50.07 -15.44 -14.18
N SER A 287 50.01 -16.40 -15.11
CA SER A 287 48.77 -16.82 -15.75
C SER A 287 48.69 -18.34 -15.92
N ALA A 288 47.49 -18.91 -15.80
CA ALA A 288 47.26 -20.36 -15.74
C ALA A 288 48.18 -21.08 -14.72
N THR A 289 48.60 -20.39 -13.66
CA THR A 289 49.72 -20.81 -12.79
C THR A 289 49.22 -21.44 -11.49
N LEU A 290 49.92 -22.47 -11.02
CA LEU A 290 49.68 -23.15 -9.74
C LEU A 290 50.84 -22.85 -8.77
N ILE A 291 50.54 -22.30 -7.59
CA ILE A 291 51.52 -21.98 -6.54
C ILE A 291 51.14 -22.78 -5.29
N LEU A 292 51.81 -23.91 -5.09
CA LEU A 292 51.31 -25.01 -4.24
C LEU A 292 52.28 -25.39 -3.11
N SER A 293 51.81 -25.39 -1.86
CA SER A 293 52.52 -25.98 -0.72
C SER A 293 53.96 -25.46 -0.49
N ASN A 294 54.24 -24.22 -0.87
CA ASN A 294 55.53 -23.57 -0.60
C ASN A 294 55.56 -22.98 0.81
N THR A 295 56.76 -22.82 1.38
CA THR A 295 56.96 -22.40 2.77
C THR A 295 57.88 -21.18 2.86
N ALA A 296 57.52 -20.22 3.71
CA ALA A 296 58.37 -19.07 4.05
C ALA A 296 58.60 -18.94 5.57
N GLY A 297 59.80 -18.53 5.97
CA GLY A 297 60.16 -18.30 7.37
C GLY A 297 59.53 -17.04 7.99
N THR A 298 59.09 -16.07 7.17
CA THR A 298 58.46 -14.82 7.63
C THR A 298 57.20 -14.46 6.82
N ASN A 299 57.31 -13.99 5.59
CA ASN A 299 56.18 -13.42 4.84
C ASN A 299 56.04 -14.05 3.45
N GLY A 300 54.81 -14.16 2.94
CA GLY A 300 54.54 -14.65 1.59
C GLY A 300 54.92 -16.12 1.40
N GLY A 301 54.18 -17.04 2.03
CA GLY A 301 54.44 -18.49 1.89
C GLY A 301 54.41 -18.93 0.43
N GLY A 302 53.37 -18.50 -0.31
CA GLY A 302 53.31 -18.61 -1.76
C GLY A 302 54.15 -17.52 -2.43
N VAL A 303 53.72 -16.25 -2.33
CA VAL A 303 54.39 -15.10 -2.99
C VAL A 303 54.56 -13.90 -2.06
N HIS A 304 55.72 -13.22 -2.15
CA HIS A 304 56.04 -11.97 -1.48
C HIS A 304 56.29 -10.83 -2.48
N ASN A 305 55.58 -9.71 -2.36
CA ASN A 305 55.73 -8.52 -3.18
C ASN A 305 56.19 -7.33 -2.35
N SER A 306 57.25 -6.66 -2.80
CA SER A 306 57.78 -5.40 -2.24
C SER A 306 57.99 -4.39 -3.37
N ALA A 307 57.48 -3.16 -3.22
CA ALA A 307 57.56 -2.09 -4.22
C ALA A 307 57.14 -2.50 -5.65
N SER A 308 56.30 -3.54 -5.79
CA SER A 308 56.08 -4.26 -7.06
C SER A 308 54.64 -4.11 -7.58
N THR A 309 54.43 -4.30 -8.88
CA THR A 309 53.08 -4.33 -9.50
C THR A 309 52.85 -5.67 -10.18
N VAL A 310 52.13 -6.58 -9.50
CA VAL A 310 52.02 -7.99 -9.89
C VAL A 310 50.61 -8.35 -10.37
N THR A 311 50.53 -9.10 -11.47
CA THR A 311 49.26 -9.60 -12.01
C THR A 311 49.16 -11.13 -11.89
N PHE A 312 48.06 -11.61 -11.33
CA PHE A 312 47.66 -13.01 -11.28
C PHE A 312 46.37 -13.19 -12.08
N ALA A 313 46.42 -13.90 -13.20
CA ALA A 313 45.30 -14.07 -14.12
C ALA A 313 44.99 -15.55 -14.37
N ASP A 314 43.92 -16.05 -13.75
CA ASP A 314 43.59 -17.49 -13.69
C ASP A 314 44.72 -18.29 -12.99
N VAL A 315 44.81 -18.12 -11.66
CA VAL A 315 45.91 -18.63 -10.83
C VAL A 315 45.36 -19.26 -9.56
N THR A 316 45.91 -20.40 -9.14
CA THR A 316 45.59 -21.03 -7.85
C THR A 316 46.79 -20.98 -6.91
N ILE A 317 46.64 -20.31 -5.77
CA ILE A 317 47.61 -20.25 -4.69
C ILE A 317 47.06 -21.10 -3.53
N GLN A 318 47.65 -22.27 -3.29
CA GLN A 318 47.08 -23.29 -2.42
C GLN A 318 48.08 -23.90 -1.43
N GLY A 319 47.66 -24.09 -0.17
CA GLY A 319 48.42 -24.88 0.81
C GLY A 319 49.74 -24.27 1.27
N ASN A 320 50.03 -23.02 0.90
CA ASN A 320 51.30 -22.37 1.22
C ASN A 320 51.29 -21.86 2.68
N THR A 321 52.44 -21.94 3.36
CA THR A 321 52.55 -21.76 4.81
C THR A 321 53.61 -20.74 5.18
N THR A 322 53.35 -19.89 6.20
CA THR A 322 54.37 -18.97 6.72
C THR A 322 54.25 -18.65 8.22
N ASN A 323 55.40 -18.37 8.87
CA ASN A 323 55.49 -18.07 10.31
C ASN A 323 55.21 -16.60 10.69
N SER A 324 54.96 -15.71 9.73
CA SER A 324 54.39 -14.37 9.96
C SER A 324 53.16 -14.12 9.06
N ARG A 325 53.26 -13.43 7.92
CA ARG A 325 52.09 -12.82 7.24
C ARG A 325 51.96 -13.23 5.77
N GLY A 326 50.73 -13.36 5.27
CA GLY A 326 50.46 -13.71 3.88
C GLY A 326 50.84 -15.16 3.60
N GLY A 327 50.00 -16.11 4.01
CA GLY A 327 50.24 -17.54 3.75
C GLY A 327 50.30 -17.82 2.25
N GLY A 328 49.28 -17.37 1.52
CA GLY A 328 49.27 -17.38 0.05
C GLY A 328 50.08 -16.22 -0.53
N LEU A 329 49.71 -14.97 -0.22
CA LEU A 329 50.26 -13.76 -0.82
C LEU A 329 50.53 -12.68 0.24
N TYR A 330 51.69 -12.02 0.18
CA TYR A 330 52.05 -10.84 0.97
C TYR A 330 52.39 -9.65 0.05
N ASN A 331 51.83 -8.47 0.33
CA ASN A 331 52.19 -7.19 -0.31
C ASN A 331 52.67 -6.18 0.74
N THR A 332 53.82 -5.53 0.49
CA THR A 332 54.22 -4.26 1.13
C THR A 332 54.52 -3.23 0.04
N ASP A 333 53.97 -2.01 0.19
CA ASP A 333 54.13 -0.88 -0.73
C ASP A 333 53.94 -1.26 -2.21
N SER A 334 53.03 -2.22 -2.48
CA SER A 334 52.88 -2.92 -3.76
C SER A 334 51.45 -2.88 -4.28
N THR A 335 51.28 -3.05 -5.60
CA THR A 335 49.98 -3.27 -6.24
C THR A 335 49.86 -4.72 -6.69
N SER A 336 48.74 -5.37 -6.38
CA SER A 336 48.41 -6.72 -6.83
C SER A 336 47.04 -6.78 -7.49
N THR A 337 46.96 -7.39 -8.67
CA THR A 337 45.71 -7.59 -9.41
C THR A 337 45.44 -9.09 -9.54
N LEU A 338 44.35 -9.55 -8.92
CA LEU A 338 43.95 -10.95 -8.81
C LEU A 338 42.66 -11.16 -9.61
N MET A 339 42.80 -11.59 -10.88
CA MET A 339 41.69 -11.85 -11.79
C MET A 339 41.43 -13.35 -11.88
N LYS A 340 40.22 -13.79 -11.47
CA LYS A 340 39.86 -15.22 -11.35
C LYS A 340 40.79 -16.04 -10.44
N THR A 341 41.55 -15.37 -9.56
CA THR A 341 42.52 -16.03 -8.68
C THR A 341 41.81 -16.78 -7.54
N THR A 342 42.29 -17.98 -7.23
CA THR A 342 41.85 -18.76 -6.07
C THR A 342 42.95 -18.81 -5.02
N LEU A 343 42.66 -18.29 -3.82
CA LEU A 343 43.49 -18.39 -2.62
C LEU A 343 42.85 -19.43 -1.70
N ILE A 344 43.41 -20.63 -1.58
CA ILE A 344 42.77 -21.76 -0.90
C ILE A 344 43.68 -22.50 0.10
N SER A 345 43.20 -22.68 1.34
CA SER A 345 43.89 -23.46 2.38
C SER A 345 45.34 -23.07 2.65
N ASN A 346 45.67 -21.77 2.51
CA ASN A 346 46.97 -21.24 2.91
C ASN A 346 46.94 -20.81 4.39
N THR A 347 48.10 -20.87 5.06
CA THR A 347 48.21 -20.69 6.51
C THR A 347 49.26 -19.64 6.88
N ALA A 348 48.87 -18.64 7.68
CA ALA A 348 49.76 -17.61 8.22
C ALA A 348 49.73 -17.61 9.75
N ARG A 349 50.88 -17.68 10.41
CA ARG A 349 50.91 -17.68 11.89
C ARG A 349 50.48 -16.34 12.52
N PHE A 350 50.60 -15.22 11.79
CA PHE A 350 50.01 -13.93 12.16
C PHE A 350 48.80 -13.59 11.28
N SER A 351 48.95 -12.82 10.21
CA SER A 351 47.83 -12.19 9.52
C SER A 351 47.77 -12.52 8.03
N GLY A 352 46.54 -12.59 7.49
CA GLY A 352 46.31 -12.85 6.08
C GLY A 352 46.66 -14.29 5.69
N GLY A 353 45.79 -15.25 6.01
CA GLY A 353 46.01 -16.65 5.64
C GLY A 353 46.12 -16.81 4.13
N GLY A 354 45.13 -16.30 3.39
CA GLY A 354 45.19 -16.20 1.92
C GLY A 354 46.02 -15.00 1.45
N LEU A 355 45.70 -13.80 1.93
CA LEU A 355 46.33 -12.52 1.52
C LEU A 355 46.62 -11.62 2.73
N ALA A 356 47.83 -11.07 2.81
CA ALA A 356 48.15 -9.90 3.62
C ALA A 356 48.54 -8.73 2.70
N ASN A 357 47.82 -7.61 2.84
CA ASN A 357 48.00 -6.39 2.06
C ASN A 357 48.33 -5.23 3.01
N GLU A 358 49.61 -4.84 3.06
CA GLU A 358 50.17 -4.01 4.13
C GLU A 358 50.94 -2.81 3.58
N HIS A 359 51.15 -1.79 4.41
CA HIS A 359 51.96 -0.60 4.12
C HIS A 359 51.60 0.05 2.77
N ASN A 360 50.50 0.81 2.73
CA ASN A 360 50.03 1.53 1.54
C ASN A 360 49.70 0.65 0.31
N SER A 361 49.73 -0.69 0.43
CA SER A 361 49.53 -1.59 -0.70
C SER A 361 48.11 -1.55 -1.26
N THR A 362 47.97 -1.86 -2.54
CA THR A 362 46.69 -1.99 -3.23
C THR A 362 46.45 -3.44 -3.68
N ALA A 363 45.34 -4.03 -3.25
CA ALA A 363 44.88 -5.33 -3.73
C ALA A 363 43.54 -5.19 -4.48
N ILE A 364 43.51 -5.63 -5.74
CA ILE A 364 42.33 -5.63 -6.60
C ILE A 364 41.95 -7.07 -6.89
N LEU A 365 40.84 -7.55 -6.33
CA LEU A 365 40.34 -8.90 -6.48
C LEU A 365 39.06 -8.89 -7.32
N ALA A 366 39.11 -9.49 -8.50
CA ALA A 366 38.03 -9.50 -9.48
C ALA A 366 37.65 -10.94 -9.86
N THR A 367 36.42 -11.35 -9.53
CA THR A 367 35.93 -12.73 -9.69
C THR A 367 36.82 -13.75 -8.95
N ALA A 368 37.38 -13.35 -7.80
CA ALA A 368 38.31 -14.18 -7.03
C ALA A 368 37.58 -15.12 -6.05
N THR A 369 38.30 -16.13 -5.55
CA THR A 369 37.83 -16.99 -4.45
C THR A 369 38.88 -17.03 -3.34
N ILE A 370 38.46 -16.78 -2.10
CA ILE A 370 39.28 -16.91 -0.89
C ILE A 370 38.62 -17.95 0.01
N MET A 371 39.16 -19.17 0.06
CA MET A 371 38.50 -20.33 0.68
C MET A 371 39.36 -21.09 1.70
N GLY A 372 38.84 -21.30 2.90
CA GLY A 372 39.43 -22.23 3.87
C GLY A 372 40.86 -21.89 4.32
N ASN A 373 41.30 -20.64 4.18
CA ASN A 373 42.60 -20.17 4.66
C ASN A 373 42.55 -19.87 6.16
N GLU A 374 43.70 -19.94 6.83
CA GLU A 374 43.82 -19.82 8.29
C GLU A 374 44.84 -18.75 8.70
N SER A 375 44.50 -17.92 9.70
CA SER A 375 45.45 -16.99 10.31
C SER A 375 45.47 -17.03 11.85
N GLY A 376 46.67 -17.16 12.42
CA GLY A 376 46.87 -17.25 13.88
C GLY A 376 46.65 -15.93 14.65
N PHE A 377 46.47 -14.82 13.94
CA PHE A 377 46.11 -13.52 14.51
C PHE A 377 44.87 -12.91 13.84
N ALA A 378 44.94 -12.38 12.61
CA ALA A 378 43.80 -11.64 12.03
C ALA A 378 43.67 -11.78 10.50
N GLY A 379 42.45 -11.71 9.97
CA GLY A 379 42.21 -11.84 8.54
C GLY A 379 42.48 -13.26 8.03
N GLY A 380 41.62 -14.22 8.38
CA GLY A 380 41.81 -15.63 8.00
C GLY A 380 41.89 -15.80 6.48
N GLY A 381 40.94 -15.21 5.76
CA GLY A 381 40.99 -15.09 4.31
C GLY A 381 41.97 -13.99 3.87
N ALA A 382 41.70 -12.74 4.27
CA ALA A 382 42.54 -11.59 3.92
C ALA A 382 42.72 -10.58 5.07
N ALA A 383 43.89 -9.98 5.18
CA ALA A 383 44.18 -8.82 6.01
C ALA A 383 44.56 -7.61 5.13
N ASN A 384 43.98 -6.45 5.40
CA ASN A 384 44.26 -5.18 4.72
C ASN A 384 44.55 -4.11 5.78
N ILE A 385 45.82 -3.74 5.95
CA ILE A 385 46.27 -2.94 7.11
C ILE A 385 47.34 -1.89 6.78
N TYR A 386 47.54 -0.93 7.68
CA TYR A 386 48.51 0.18 7.55
C TYR A 386 48.28 1.03 6.29
N SER A 387 47.19 1.80 6.28
CA SER A 387 46.80 2.70 5.17
C SER A 387 46.60 2.01 3.81
N SER A 388 46.32 0.70 3.80
CA SER A 388 46.23 -0.09 2.57
C SER A 388 44.82 -0.13 1.99
N THR A 389 44.70 -0.40 0.69
CA THR A 389 43.43 -0.46 -0.03
C THR A 389 43.16 -1.87 -0.57
N ALA A 390 42.00 -2.44 -0.24
CA ALA A 390 41.53 -3.70 -0.80
C ALA A 390 40.17 -3.54 -1.49
N THR A 391 40.08 -3.95 -2.75
CA THR A 391 38.84 -3.93 -3.54
C THR A 391 38.45 -5.35 -3.93
N PHE A 392 37.23 -5.75 -3.57
CA PHE A 392 36.66 -7.07 -3.85
C PHE A 392 35.42 -6.90 -4.75
N SER A 393 35.51 -7.33 -6.02
CA SER A 393 34.40 -7.37 -6.97
C SER A 393 34.09 -8.82 -7.35
N ASP A 394 32.80 -9.20 -7.34
CA ASP A 394 32.32 -10.53 -7.73
C ASP A 394 33.03 -11.70 -7.01
N THR A 395 33.53 -11.43 -5.80
CA THR A 395 34.47 -12.30 -5.08
C THR A 395 33.75 -13.11 -4.00
N THR A 396 34.17 -14.36 -3.81
CA THR A 396 33.64 -15.26 -2.77
C THR A 396 34.67 -15.46 -1.67
N ILE A 397 34.29 -15.18 -0.42
CA ILE A 397 35.15 -15.31 0.77
C ILE A 397 34.49 -16.29 1.74
N VAL A 398 35.00 -17.52 1.81
CA VAL A 398 34.24 -18.66 2.36
C VAL A 398 35.05 -19.58 3.27
N ASN A 399 34.47 -19.96 4.41
CA ASN A 399 35.02 -20.93 5.37
C ASN A 399 36.45 -20.61 5.90
N ASN A 400 36.92 -19.36 5.85
CA ASN A 400 38.24 -18.98 6.37
C ASN A 400 38.19 -18.79 7.90
N ILE A 401 39.31 -19.01 8.59
CA ILE A 401 39.38 -19.13 10.05
C ILE A 401 40.45 -18.20 10.64
N THR A 402 40.16 -17.55 11.76
CA THR A 402 41.17 -16.79 12.52
C THR A 402 40.97 -16.85 14.05
N ILE A 403 42.05 -16.64 14.80
CA ILE A 403 42.02 -16.63 16.27
C ILE A 403 41.56 -15.28 16.82
N ASN A 404 42.01 -14.15 16.26
CA ASN A 404 41.54 -12.82 16.66
C ASN A 404 40.46 -12.33 15.67
N ASN A 405 40.61 -11.16 15.03
CA ASN A 405 39.50 -10.52 14.34
C ASN A 405 39.47 -10.79 12.82
N GLY A 406 38.27 -10.85 12.24
CA GLY A 406 38.06 -10.95 10.80
C GLY A 406 38.33 -12.35 10.23
N GLY A 407 37.41 -13.29 10.41
CA GLY A 407 37.56 -14.66 9.88
C GLY A 407 37.70 -14.68 8.36
N GLY A 408 36.82 -13.97 7.65
CA GLY A 408 36.93 -13.73 6.22
C GLY A 408 37.92 -12.61 5.90
N VAL A 409 37.66 -11.39 6.38
CA VAL A 409 38.51 -10.21 6.13
C VAL A 409 38.75 -9.41 7.40
N PHE A 410 39.99 -8.93 7.60
CA PHE A 410 40.33 -7.93 8.60
C PHE A 410 40.85 -6.66 7.93
N ASN A 411 40.20 -5.52 8.17
CA ASN A 411 40.56 -4.20 7.66
C ASN A 411 40.93 -3.29 8.84
N SER A 412 42.13 -2.73 8.89
CA SER A 412 42.56 -1.98 10.09
C SER A 412 43.63 -0.91 9.88
N MET A 413 43.75 0.02 10.82
CA MET A 413 44.79 1.06 10.88
C MET A 413 44.77 1.95 9.63
N ASN A 414 43.74 2.80 9.55
CA ASN A 414 43.45 3.77 8.50
C ASN A 414 43.32 3.16 7.08
N SER A 415 42.90 1.90 6.99
CA SER A 415 42.80 1.15 5.72
C SER A 415 41.39 1.18 5.14
N THR A 416 41.28 1.02 3.82
CA THR A 416 40.00 1.06 3.09
C THR A 416 39.70 -0.28 2.43
N ALA A 417 38.54 -0.86 2.73
CA ALA A 417 38.03 -2.05 2.07
C ALA A 417 36.72 -1.76 1.31
N THR A 418 36.64 -2.12 0.04
CA THR A 418 35.43 -1.95 -0.79
C THR A 418 34.95 -3.30 -1.32
N PHE A 419 33.66 -3.58 -1.14
CA PHE A 419 33.02 -4.84 -1.49
C PHE A 419 31.83 -4.59 -2.43
N THR A 420 31.87 -5.20 -3.61
CA THR A 420 30.82 -5.06 -4.65
C THR A 420 30.42 -6.43 -5.20
N ALA A 421 29.14 -6.79 -5.07
CA ALA A 421 28.63 -8.12 -5.44
C ALA A 421 29.41 -9.30 -4.79
N VAL A 422 29.81 -9.14 -3.52
CA VAL A 422 30.62 -10.09 -2.76
C VAL A 422 29.76 -11.02 -1.91
N VAL A 423 30.20 -12.28 -1.75
CA VAL A 423 29.64 -13.24 -0.80
C VAL A 423 30.67 -13.55 0.30
N VAL A 424 30.34 -13.25 1.55
CA VAL A 424 31.15 -13.58 2.74
C VAL A 424 30.40 -14.61 3.57
N ARG A 425 30.82 -15.88 3.53
CA ARG A 425 30.03 -17.00 4.08
C ARG A 425 30.81 -18.01 4.92
N GLY A 426 30.28 -18.40 6.07
CA GLY A 426 30.83 -19.55 6.83
C GLY A 426 32.20 -19.32 7.47
N ASN A 427 32.70 -18.08 7.46
CA ASN A 427 34.00 -17.74 8.05
C ASN A 427 33.89 -17.66 9.58
N SER A 428 34.99 -17.93 10.28
CA SER A 428 35.01 -18.09 11.75
C SER A 428 36.10 -17.25 12.41
N SER A 429 35.76 -16.63 13.54
CA SER A 429 36.67 -15.86 14.40
C SER A 429 36.53 -16.32 15.86
N SER A 430 37.64 -16.55 16.56
CA SER A 430 37.63 -16.75 18.01
C SER A 430 37.61 -15.45 18.83
N SER A 431 37.48 -14.30 18.16
CA SER A 431 37.28 -12.96 18.74
C SER A 431 36.10 -12.29 18.00
N ASN A 432 36.29 -11.15 17.34
CA ASN A 432 35.22 -10.37 16.71
C ASN A 432 35.25 -10.40 15.17
N GLY A 433 34.08 -10.23 14.53
CA GLY A 433 34.00 -10.13 13.09
C GLY A 433 34.18 -11.50 12.41
N GLY A 434 33.22 -12.41 12.59
CA GLY A 434 33.29 -13.75 12.02
C GLY A 434 33.45 -13.72 10.51
N GLY A 435 32.63 -12.91 9.83
CA GLY A 435 32.84 -12.55 8.42
C GLY A 435 33.93 -11.49 8.27
N ILE A 436 33.74 -10.32 8.87
CA ILE A 436 34.58 -9.13 8.66
C ILE A 436 34.87 -8.40 9.97
N GLY A 437 36.13 -8.06 10.23
CA GLY A 437 36.51 -7.10 11.27
C GLY A 437 37.02 -5.80 10.65
N ASN A 438 36.49 -4.65 11.08
CA ASN A 438 36.90 -3.30 10.65
C ASN A 438 37.28 -2.48 11.90
N LEU A 439 38.54 -2.03 11.99
CA LEU A 439 39.09 -1.39 13.20
C LEU A 439 39.94 -0.16 12.89
N ASN A 440 39.50 1.02 13.35
CA ASN A 440 40.08 2.32 12.99
C ASN A 440 40.21 2.46 11.45
N SER A 441 39.13 2.21 10.70
CA SER A 441 39.16 2.02 9.23
C SER A 441 37.79 2.15 8.55
N THR A 442 37.77 2.21 7.21
CA THR A 442 36.54 2.38 6.40
C THR A 442 36.22 1.13 5.59
N ALA A 443 34.96 0.67 5.62
CA ALA A 443 34.50 -0.47 4.82
C ALA A 443 33.14 -0.20 4.12
N ASN A 444 33.12 -0.32 2.79
CA ASN A 444 31.96 -0.01 1.95
C ASN A 444 31.38 -1.26 1.27
N PHE A 445 30.06 -1.43 1.31
CA PHE A 445 29.35 -2.65 0.91
C PHE A 445 28.19 -2.33 -0.05
N THR A 446 28.27 -2.82 -1.29
CA THR A 446 27.19 -2.73 -2.29
C THR A 446 26.88 -4.11 -2.86
N ASP A 447 25.60 -4.50 -2.89
CA ASP A 447 25.12 -5.82 -3.33
C ASP A 447 25.79 -7.01 -2.58
N VAL A 448 26.18 -6.83 -1.32
CA VAL A 448 26.94 -7.83 -0.55
C VAL A 448 26.02 -8.76 0.23
N THR A 449 26.36 -10.06 0.25
CA THR A 449 25.75 -11.05 1.14
C THR A 449 26.74 -11.51 2.20
N ILE A 450 26.47 -11.24 3.48
CA ILE A 450 27.26 -11.69 4.64
C ILE A 450 26.42 -12.69 5.43
N ASN A 451 26.69 -13.99 5.31
CA ASN A 451 25.84 -15.00 5.95
C ASN A 451 26.53 -16.22 6.58
N LYS A 452 25.92 -16.77 7.64
CA LYS A 452 26.41 -17.97 8.35
C LYS A 452 27.84 -17.87 8.88
N ASN A 453 28.36 -16.66 9.13
CA ASN A 453 29.67 -16.47 9.74
C ASN A 453 29.54 -16.44 11.28
N THR A 454 30.61 -16.82 11.98
CA THR A 454 30.58 -17.02 13.44
C THR A 454 31.72 -16.28 14.15
N ALA A 455 31.39 -15.54 15.21
CA ALA A 455 32.34 -14.89 16.10
C ALA A 455 32.17 -15.42 17.53
N ALA A 456 33.24 -15.91 18.17
CA ALA A 456 33.17 -16.38 19.56
C ALA A 456 32.99 -15.22 20.56
N ALA A 457 33.41 -14.00 20.22
CA ALA A 457 33.04 -12.79 20.93
C ALA A 457 31.86 -12.07 20.24
N ALA A 458 32.09 -11.06 19.40
CA ALA A 458 31.01 -10.19 18.91
C ALA A 458 31.09 -9.87 17.41
N GLY A 459 29.97 -9.45 16.82
CA GLY A 459 29.89 -9.14 15.39
C GLY A 459 30.02 -10.40 14.52
N GLY A 460 29.03 -11.28 14.58
CA GLY A 460 29.07 -12.58 13.89
C GLY A 460 29.29 -12.45 12.39
N GLY A 461 28.53 -11.54 11.75
CA GLY A 461 28.78 -11.12 10.38
C GLY A 461 29.91 -10.09 10.31
N VAL A 462 29.74 -8.96 10.99
CA VAL A 462 30.67 -7.82 10.96
C VAL A 462 30.93 -7.24 12.35
N SER A 463 32.18 -6.88 12.65
CA SER A 463 32.53 -6.04 13.80
C SER A 463 33.15 -4.74 13.31
N SER A 464 32.62 -3.60 13.76
CA SER A 464 33.10 -2.25 13.46
C SER A 464 33.48 -1.54 14.76
N ASN A 465 34.72 -1.03 14.86
CA ASN A 465 35.21 -0.32 16.04
C ASN A 465 36.07 0.89 15.62
N LEU A 466 35.80 2.09 16.14
CA LEU A 466 36.43 3.36 15.74
C LEU A 466 36.38 3.59 14.20
N SER A 467 35.29 3.18 13.56
CA SER A 467 35.26 2.90 12.11
C SER A 467 34.00 3.40 11.41
N ASN A 468 34.07 3.50 10.09
CA ASN A 468 32.95 3.87 9.22
C ASN A 468 32.52 2.67 8.36
N ILE A 469 31.21 2.39 8.31
CA ILE A 469 30.61 1.35 7.47
C ILE A 469 29.40 1.86 6.68
N ALA A 470 29.29 1.48 5.40
CA ALA A 470 28.15 1.84 4.56
C ALA A 470 27.62 0.62 3.80
N PHE A 471 26.33 0.30 3.96
CA PHE A 471 25.66 -0.82 3.31
C PHE A 471 24.53 -0.34 2.39
N THR A 472 24.60 -0.72 1.11
CA THR A 472 23.57 -0.47 0.11
C THR A 472 23.09 -1.79 -0.51
N ASN A 473 21.78 -1.98 -0.61
CA ASN A 473 21.13 -3.14 -1.24
C ASN A 473 21.71 -4.52 -0.82
N SER A 474 22.10 -4.64 0.45
CA SER A 474 22.89 -5.76 0.97
C SER A 474 22.08 -6.65 1.94
N VAL A 475 22.59 -7.86 2.22
CA VAL A 475 21.93 -8.84 3.09
C VAL A 475 22.92 -9.37 4.14
N ILE A 476 22.56 -9.24 5.41
CA ILE A 476 23.35 -9.73 6.54
C ILE A 476 22.48 -10.72 7.31
N SER A 477 22.77 -12.02 7.19
CA SER A 477 21.80 -13.05 7.62
C SER A 477 22.37 -14.33 8.22
N SER A 478 21.70 -14.88 9.23
CA SER A 478 22.06 -16.16 9.86
C SER A 478 23.49 -16.21 10.43
N ASN A 479 24.10 -15.07 10.75
CA ASN A 479 25.39 -15.01 11.42
C ASN A 479 25.22 -15.18 12.94
N GLN A 480 26.28 -15.62 13.63
CA GLN A 480 26.24 -15.95 15.06
C GLN A 480 27.35 -15.26 15.86
N ALA A 481 27.02 -14.68 17.02
CA ALA A 481 27.98 -14.12 17.96
C ALA A 481 27.83 -14.71 19.37
N GLY A 482 28.97 -14.98 20.02
CA GLY A 482 29.02 -15.53 21.38
C GLY A 482 28.65 -14.55 22.50
N ASN A 483 28.73 -13.24 22.23
CA ASN A 483 28.38 -12.13 23.11
C ASN A 483 27.34 -11.21 22.46
N ARG A 484 27.79 -10.14 21.79
CA ARG A 484 26.95 -9.06 21.22
C ARG A 484 26.95 -9.03 19.69
N GLY A 485 25.88 -8.55 19.08
CA GLY A 485 25.86 -8.23 17.65
C GLY A 485 25.94 -9.48 16.76
N GLY A 486 24.86 -10.28 16.72
CA GLY A 486 24.83 -11.53 15.93
C GLY A 486 25.06 -11.27 14.44
N GLY A 487 24.38 -10.27 13.89
CA GLY A 487 24.66 -9.74 12.55
C GLY A 487 25.85 -8.79 12.56
N LEU A 488 25.75 -7.67 13.29
CA LEU A 488 26.85 -6.72 13.44
C LEU A 488 27.06 -6.21 14.88
N LEU A 489 28.33 -5.96 15.24
CA LEU A 489 28.74 -5.14 16.37
C LEU A 489 29.27 -3.79 15.86
N HIS A 490 28.92 -2.70 16.55
CA HIS A 490 29.29 -1.33 16.22
C HIS A 490 29.67 -0.56 17.50
N ILE A 491 30.93 -0.09 17.60
CA ILE A 491 31.53 0.54 18.80
C ILE A 491 32.26 1.83 18.39
N ASN A 492 31.99 2.98 19.02
CA ASN A 492 32.62 4.28 18.68
C ASN A 492 32.67 4.55 17.17
N SER A 493 31.62 4.19 16.43
CA SER A 493 31.64 4.04 14.96
C SER A 493 30.43 4.70 14.29
N SER A 494 30.50 4.94 12.97
CA SER A 494 29.37 5.46 12.19
C SER A 494 28.91 4.48 11.10
N ALA A 495 27.60 4.31 10.95
CA ALA A 495 27.00 3.37 10.01
C ALA A 495 25.82 3.95 9.22
N ILE A 496 25.74 3.59 7.94
CA ILE A 496 24.61 3.91 7.07
C ILE A 496 24.10 2.62 6.42
N PHE A 497 22.80 2.35 6.56
CA PHE A 497 22.11 1.20 5.97
C PHE A 497 20.99 1.67 5.05
N SER A 498 21.15 1.47 3.74
CA SER A 498 20.15 1.79 2.73
C SER A 498 19.68 0.52 2.02
N ALA A 499 18.36 0.33 1.90
CA ALA A 499 17.72 -0.80 1.22
C ALA A 499 18.26 -2.19 1.66
N THR A 500 18.69 -2.30 2.92
CA THR A 500 19.49 -3.43 3.43
C THR A 500 18.67 -4.32 4.37
N ARG A 501 18.98 -5.62 4.40
CA ARG A 501 18.19 -6.64 5.12
C ARG A 501 19.04 -7.36 6.17
N ILE A 502 18.66 -7.22 7.44
CA ILE A 502 19.34 -7.82 8.60
C ILE A 502 18.43 -8.95 9.14
N LEU A 503 18.75 -10.20 8.80
CA LEU A 503 17.78 -11.31 8.89
C LEU A 503 18.27 -12.53 9.69
N SER A 504 17.51 -12.96 10.70
CA SER A 504 17.73 -14.24 11.40
C SER A 504 19.14 -14.45 11.94
N ASN A 505 19.83 -13.37 12.33
CA ASN A 505 21.11 -13.45 13.02
C ASN A 505 20.88 -13.68 14.53
N THR A 506 21.83 -14.34 15.19
CA THR A 506 21.67 -14.78 16.58
C THR A 506 22.86 -14.35 17.43
N THR A 507 22.60 -13.87 18.63
CA THR A 507 23.64 -13.57 19.62
C THR A 507 23.24 -14.12 20.99
N ASN A 508 24.22 -14.50 21.81
CA ASN A 508 23.89 -14.96 23.16
C ASN A 508 23.37 -13.82 24.05
N THR A 509 24.09 -12.70 24.14
CA THR A 509 23.67 -11.54 24.96
C THR A 509 22.90 -10.51 24.13
N ASN A 510 23.48 -9.35 23.79
CA ASN A 510 22.71 -8.19 23.32
C ASN A 510 22.84 -7.93 21.81
N GLY A 511 21.74 -7.59 21.14
CA GLY A 511 21.73 -7.22 19.73
C GLY A 511 21.79 -8.41 18.79
N GLY A 512 20.69 -9.16 18.65
CA GLY A 512 20.64 -10.34 17.76
C GLY A 512 20.95 -9.99 16.31
N GLY A 513 20.31 -8.95 15.78
CA GLY A 513 20.65 -8.35 14.50
C GLY A 513 21.86 -7.41 14.60
N MET A 514 21.79 -6.42 15.50
CA MET A 514 22.85 -5.42 15.68
C MET A 514 23.01 -4.96 17.14
N SER A 515 24.24 -4.67 17.53
CA SER A 515 24.58 -4.00 18.80
C SER A 515 25.36 -2.72 18.54
N ASN A 516 24.74 -1.56 18.78
CA ASN A 516 25.37 -0.24 18.78
C ASN A 516 25.75 0.13 20.22
N VAL A 517 26.99 0.57 20.42
CA VAL A 517 27.58 0.79 21.74
C VAL A 517 28.54 1.99 21.70
N ASP A 518 28.68 2.70 22.81
CA ASP A 518 29.76 3.65 23.08
C ASP A 518 29.90 4.74 22.00
N ASP A 519 29.06 5.78 22.07
CA ASP A 519 29.02 6.96 21.18
C ASP A 519 28.84 6.62 19.67
N SER A 520 28.42 5.39 19.35
CA SER A 520 28.15 4.97 17.97
C SER A 520 26.94 5.70 17.36
N SER A 521 26.94 5.80 16.03
CA SER A 521 25.83 6.33 15.22
C SER A 521 25.44 5.35 14.11
N ALA A 522 24.14 5.17 13.89
CA ALA A 522 23.61 4.34 12.81
C ALA A 522 22.32 4.94 12.21
N SER A 523 22.26 5.07 10.88
CA SER A 523 21.03 5.45 10.17
C SER A 523 20.52 4.30 9.29
N TYR A 524 19.21 4.08 9.29
CA TYR A 524 18.52 2.97 8.64
C TYR A 524 17.40 3.51 7.75
N THR A 525 17.57 3.46 6.43
CA THR A 525 16.59 3.97 5.45
C THR A 525 16.11 2.84 4.54
N ASN A 526 14.80 2.58 4.52
CA ASN A 526 14.21 1.45 3.78
C ASN A 526 14.81 0.08 4.19
N VAL A 527 15.08 -0.11 5.48
CA VAL A 527 15.72 -1.32 6.04
C VAL A 527 14.67 -2.33 6.49
N ILE A 528 15.04 -3.63 6.49
CA ILE A 528 14.26 -4.70 7.12
C ILE A 528 15.13 -5.43 8.13
N ILE A 529 14.83 -5.27 9.43
CA ILE A 529 15.43 -6.02 10.53
C ILE A 529 14.41 -7.08 10.98
N ALA A 530 14.62 -8.36 10.63
CA ALA A 530 13.63 -9.38 10.92
C ALA A 530 14.14 -10.76 11.35
N GLY A 531 13.42 -11.40 12.27
CA GLY A 531 13.68 -12.77 12.72
C GLY A 531 14.95 -12.96 13.55
N ASN A 532 15.63 -11.89 13.96
CA ASN A 532 16.90 -11.96 14.70
C ASN A 532 16.66 -12.28 16.19
N MET A 533 17.65 -12.87 16.87
CA MET A 533 17.48 -13.39 18.24
C MET A 533 18.61 -13.03 19.21
N ALA A 534 18.23 -12.53 20.39
CA ALA A 534 19.06 -12.35 21.57
C ALA A 534 18.68 -13.40 22.63
N VAL A 535 19.56 -14.38 22.90
CA VAL A 535 19.20 -15.62 23.62
C VAL A 535 19.08 -15.44 25.13
N THR A 536 19.84 -14.52 25.74
CA THR A 536 19.75 -14.16 27.17
C THR A 536 19.84 -12.66 27.44
N GLY A 537 20.13 -11.84 26.41
CA GLY A 537 20.25 -10.39 26.54
C GLY A 537 19.21 -9.59 25.75
N ASN A 538 19.44 -8.28 25.69
CA ASN A 538 18.47 -7.29 25.23
C ASN A 538 18.59 -6.99 23.72
N GLY A 539 17.51 -6.54 23.09
CA GLY A 539 17.51 -6.13 21.68
C GLY A 539 17.60 -7.32 20.72
N GLY A 540 16.49 -8.02 20.49
CA GLY A 540 16.43 -9.14 19.55
C GLY A 540 16.79 -8.72 18.13
N GLY A 541 16.20 -7.62 17.65
CA GLY A 541 16.61 -6.93 16.43
C GLY A 541 17.84 -6.07 16.68
N ILE A 542 17.69 -5.00 17.46
CA ILE A 542 18.76 -4.01 17.70
C ILE A 542 18.90 -3.70 19.20
N PHE A 543 20.13 -3.59 19.66
CA PHE A 543 20.50 -3.08 20.98
C PHE A 543 21.30 -1.79 20.82
N ASN A 544 20.89 -0.73 21.53
CA ASN A 544 21.54 0.58 21.57
C ASN A 544 21.92 0.89 23.03
N LEU A 545 23.20 1.19 23.30
CA LEU A 545 23.73 1.53 24.63
C LEU A 545 24.67 2.74 24.52
N ASN A 546 24.32 3.86 25.16
CA ASN A 546 24.97 5.16 24.97
C ASN A 546 25.33 5.42 23.49
N SER A 547 24.31 5.40 22.62
CA SER A 547 24.49 5.44 21.17
C SER A 547 23.29 6.09 20.47
N SER A 548 23.46 6.42 19.18
CA SER A 548 22.43 7.06 18.35
C SER A 548 21.96 6.16 17.21
N ALA A 549 20.65 6.13 16.99
CA ALA A 549 20.02 5.30 15.95
C ALA A 549 18.82 6.02 15.30
N ASP A 550 18.85 6.23 13.99
CA ASP A 550 17.79 6.92 13.25
C ASP A 550 17.13 5.98 12.22
N PHE A 551 15.83 5.76 12.36
CA PHE A 551 15.06 4.83 11.55
C PHE A 551 14.04 5.56 10.68
N SER A 552 14.20 5.44 9.35
CA SER A 552 13.27 5.99 8.36
C SER A 552 12.73 4.88 7.44
N ALA A 553 11.42 4.85 7.20
CA ALA A 553 10.74 3.93 6.28
C ALA A 553 11.11 2.44 6.49
N THR A 554 11.29 2.04 7.76
CA THR A 554 11.98 0.79 8.13
C THR A 554 11.04 -0.22 8.81
N GLN A 555 11.25 -1.51 8.56
CA GLN A 555 10.49 -2.60 9.21
C GLN A 555 11.34 -3.32 10.25
N ILE A 556 10.84 -3.43 11.48
CA ILE A 556 11.46 -4.17 12.58
C ILE A 556 10.47 -5.23 13.05
N ARG A 557 10.64 -6.50 12.64
CA ARG A 557 9.60 -7.52 12.88
C ARG A 557 10.05 -8.95 13.11
N LEU A 558 9.24 -9.74 13.83
CA LEU A 558 9.53 -11.15 14.17
C LEU A 558 10.84 -11.36 14.97
N ASN A 559 11.45 -10.31 15.53
CA ASN A 559 12.69 -10.42 16.30
C ASN A 559 12.39 -10.83 17.76
N LYS A 560 13.29 -11.60 18.38
CA LYS A 560 13.10 -12.13 19.73
C LYS A 560 14.24 -11.77 20.68
N SER A 561 13.90 -11.28 21.86
CA SER A 561 14.76 -11.30 23.05
C SER A 561 14.18 -12.29 24.08
N ASN A 562 15.02 -12.92 24.91
CA ASN A 562 14.56 -13.59 26.13
C ASN A 562 14.82 -12.73 27.40
N SER A 563 15.02 -11.42 27.20
CA SER A 563 15.15 -10.38 28.22
C SER A 563 14.32 -9.16 27.77
N SER A 564 14.90 -8.01 27.46
CA SER A 564 14.14 -6.79 27.11
C SER A 564 14.35 -6.32 25.67
N GLY A 565 13.28 -5.82 25.04
CA GLY A 565 13.31 -5.23 23.70
C GLY A 565 13.38 -6.29 22.59
N GLY A 566 12.24 -6.79 22.14
CA GLY A 566 12.20 -7.83 21.11
C GLY A 566 12.67 -7.31 19.76
N GLY A 567 12.08 -6.19 19.32
CA GLY A 567 12.54 -5.42 18.17
C GLY A 567 13.78 -4.60 18.50
N VAL A 568 13.66 -3.66 19.46
CA VAL A 568 14.72 -2.72 19.84
C VAL A 568 14.85 -2.61 21.37
N SER A 569 16.06 -2.47 21.91
CA SER A 569 16.28 -1.99 23.28
C SER A 569 17.23 -0.80 23.28
N ASN A 570 16.82 0.30 23.93
CA ASN A 570 17.57 1.55 24.06
C ASN A 570 17.91 1.78 25.54
N ILE A 571 19.19 1.87 25.87
CA ILE A 571 19.68 1.96 27.26
C ILE A 571 20.71 3.09 27.38
N GLU A 572 20.81 3.70 28.58
CA GLU A 572 21.82 4.69 28.98
C GLU A 572 21.96 5.85 27.98
N ASN A 573 21.07 6.84 28.07
CA ASN A 573 21.10 8.08 27.29
C ASN A 573 21.06 7.94 25.76
N SER A 574 20.78 6.73 25.23
CA SER A 574 20.72 6.51 23.78
C SER A 574 19.68 7.42 23.10
N VAL A 575 20.08 8.03 21.98
CA VAL A 575 19.29 9.04 21.23
C VAL A 575 18.73 8.39 19.98
N VAL A 576 17.42 8.12 19.96
CA VAL A 576 16.81 7.26 18.94
C VAL A 576 15.54 7.88 18.36
N SER A 577 15.45 7.88 17.03
CA SER A 577 14.33 8.43 16.26
C SER A 577 13.71 7.37 15.35
N PHE A 578 12.38 7.37 15.25
CA PHE A 578 11.61 6.49 14.38
C PHE A 578 10.62 7.34 13.57
N THR A 579 10.77 7.34 12.24
CA THR A 579 9.88 8.04 11.29
C THR A 579 9.40 7.06 10.22
N ASP A 580 8.08 6.93 10.04
CA ASP A 580 7.45 6.00 9.09
C ASP A 580 7.87 4.53 9.31
N VAL A 581 8.02 4.11 10.58
CA VAL A 581 8.52 2.78 10.97
C VAL A 581 7.37 1.83 11.28
N ILE A 582 7.51 0.55 10.92
CA ILE A 582 6.60 -0.54 11.31
C ILE A 582 7.33 -1.51 12.22
N ILE A 583 6.90 -1.59 13.49
CA ILE A 583 7.48 -2.42 14.55
C ILE A 583 6.44 -3.48 14.92
N SER A 584 6.62 -4.72 14.45
CA SER A 584 5.54 -5.72 14.50
C SER A 584 5.95 -7.16 14.79
N GLU A 585 5.07 -7.93 15.41
CA GLU A 585 5.30 -9.38 15.68
C GLU A 585 6.57 -9.70 16.50
N ASN A 586 7.21 -8.73 17.15
CA ASN A 586 8.42 -8.95 17.95
C ASN A 586 8.05 -9.46 19.35
N SER A 587 8.99 -10.13 20.04
CA SER A 587 8.73 -10.68 21.38
C SER A 587 9.91 -10.58 22.35
N ALA A 588 9.58 -10.34 23.62
CA ALA A 588 10.52 -10.21 24.74
C ALA A 588 9.88 -10.59 26.07
N VAL A 589 10.66 -10.60 27.16
CA VAL A 589 10.11 -10.64 28.53
C VAL A 589 9.53 -9.25 28.86
N ASN A 590 10.27 -8.17 28.64
CA ASN A 590 9.77 -6.79 28.73
C ASN A 590 9.96 -6.03 27.40
N GLY A 591 9.00 -5.20 27.00
CA GLY A 591 9.11 -4.41 25.77
C GLY A 591 9.11 -5.30 24.53
N GLY A 592 7.97 -5.94 24.23
CA GLY A 592 7.85 -6.90 23.13
C GLY A 592 8.30 -6.31 21.80
N GLY A 593 7.85 -5.09 21.49
CA GLY A 593 8.40 -4.26 20.42
C GLY A 593 9.68 -3.54 20.86
N ILE A 594 9.59 -2.68 21.89
CA ILE A 594 10.69 -1.82 22.33
C ILE A 594 10.84 -1.78 23.85
N HIS A 595 12.09 -1.77 24.33
CA HIS A 595 12.44 -1.43 25.71
C HIS A 595 13.26 -0.12 25.75
N ASN A 596 12.88 0.81 26.62
CA ASN A 596 13.60 2.06 26.87
C ASN A 596 13.95 2.18 28.36
N GLU A 597 15.24 2.34 28.67
CA GLU A 597 15.77 2.50 30.03
C GLU A 597 16.75 3.68 30.07
N GLN A 598 16.43 4.73 30.82
CA GLN A 598 17.15 6.01 30.82
C GLN A 598 17.38 6.56 29.38
N SER A 599 16.39 6.38 28.50
CA SER A 599 16.45 6.79 27.08
C SER A 599 15.09 7.33 26.64
N SER A 600 15.09 8.46 25.94
CA SER A 600 13.88 9.21 25.56
C SER A 600 13.75 9.27 24.03
N PRO A 601 13.38 8.17 23.36
CA PRO A 601 13.21 8.15 21.91
C PRO A 601 12.02 8.99 21.42
N VAL A 602 12.10 9.37 20.14
CA VAL A 602 11.04 10.11 19.43
C VAL A 602 10.43 9.25 18.34
N PHE A 603 9.10 9.21 18.28
CA PHE A 603 8.33 8.47 17.29
C PHE A 603 7.42 9.41 16.50
N LEU A 604 7.52 9.34 15.18
CA LEU A 604 6.69 10.04 14.20
C LEU A 604 6.11 9.02 13.21
N SER A 605 4.81 9.13 12.89
CA SER A 605 4.14 8.31 11.86
C SER A 605 4.38 6.79 11.99
N THR A 606 4.50 6.29 13.23
CA THR A 606 5.04 4.96 13.51
C THR A 606 3.97 3.98 13.99
N SER A 607 4.00 2.76 13.47
CA SER A 607 3.06 1.68 13.78
C SER A 607 3.71 0.60 14.64
N ILE A 608 3.16 0.36 15.84
CA ILE A 608 3.62 -0.64 16.81
C ILE A 608 2.51 -1.69 16.95
N ILE A 609 2.64 -2.83 16.26
CA ILE A 609 1.51 -3.74 15.99
C ILE A 609 1.80 -5.21 16.35
N SER A 610 0.92 -5.84 17.12
CA SER A 610 0.97 -7.28 17.44
C SER A 610 2.27 -7.78 18.09
N ASN A 611 3.01 -6.93 18.79
CA ASN A 611 4.18 -7.33 19.56
C ASN A 611 3.76 -7.98 20.90
N THR A 612 4.56 -8.94 21.41
CA THR A 612 4.19 -9.76 22.58
C THR A 612 5.27 -9.76 23.66
N ALA A 613 4.94 -9.25 24.84
CA ALA A 613 5.73 -9.34 26.06
C ALA A 613 5.26 -10.47 27.00
N GLU A 614 6.15 -10.97 27.86
CA GLU A 614 5.76 -11.80 29.00
C GLU A 614 5.26 -10.92 30.15
N THR A 615 6.10 -10.03 30.68
CA THR A 615 5.84 -9.31 31.95
C THR A 615 5.43 -7.84 31.82
N ASN A 616 6.03 -7.04 30.94
CA ASN A 616 5.66 -5.61 30.81
C ASN A 616 5.76 -5.10 29.38
N GLY A 617 4.80 -4.29 28.95
CA GLY A 617 4.88 -3.51 27.72
C GLY A 617 4.89 -4.38 26.46
N GLY A 618 3.72 -4.87 26.05
CA GLY A 618 3.59 -5.70 24.83
C GLY A 618 4.13 -4.99 23.60
N GLY A 619 3.71 -3.74 23.37
CA GLY A 619 4.32 -2.83 22.41
C GLY A 619 5.62 -2.24 22.96
N ILE A 620 5.54 -1.41 24.00
CA ILE A 620 6.70 -0.71 24.58
C ILE A 620 6.71 -0.79 26.12
N PHE A 621 7.90 -0.98 26.70
CA PHE A 621 8.17 -0.72 28.12
C PHE A 621 9.15 0.45 28.29
N ASN A 622 8.71 1.52 28.95
CA ASN A 622 9.51 2.68 29.32
C ASN A 622 9.80 2.62 30.83
N THR A 623 11.07 2.61 31.23
CA THR A 623 11.49 2.60 32.64
C THR A 623 12.57 3.64 32.91
N THR A 624 12.72 4.04 34.18
CA THR A 624 13.91 4.75 34.68
C THR A 624 14.14 6.09 33.94
N LEU A 625 13.18 7.02 34.05
CA LEU A 625 13.24 8.36 33.42
C LEU A 625 13.30 8.32 31.88
N SER A 626 12.55 7.41 31.25
CA SER A 626 12.45 7.29 29.79
C SER A 626 11.28 8.11 29.23
N HIS A 627 11.55 9.39 28.96
CA HIS A 627 10.57 10.41 28.57
C HIS A 627 10.29 10.42 27.06
N ALA A 628 9.87 9.29 26.52
CA ALA A 628 9.63 9.11 25.09
C ALA A 628 8.46 9.96 24.54
N SER A 629 8.59 10.46 23.32
CA SER A 629 7.57 11.28 22.65
C SER A 629 6.97 10.56 21.45
N TYR A 630 5.64 10.56 21.33
CA TYR A 630 4.87 9.82 20.33
C TYR A 630 3.93 10.77 19.58
N THR A 631 4.18 10.95 18.28
CA THR A 631 3.40 11.82 17.39
C THR A 631 2.89 11.02 16.19
N ASN A 632 1.57 11.02 15.94
CA ASN A 632 0.95 10.25 14.85
C ASN A 632 1.30 8.75 14.94
N VAL A 633 1.14 8.16 16.14
CA VAL A 633 1.55 6.77 16.45
C VAL A 633 0.32 5.88 16.66
N THR A 634 0.40 4.63 16.20
CA THR A 634 -0.62 3.59 16.48
C THR A 634 -0.01 2.42 17.25
N PHE A 635 -0.57 2.13 18.43
CA PHE A 635 -0.35 0.90 19.19
C PHE A 635 -1.55 -0.03 18.97
N ALA A 636 -1.40 -1.07 18.14
CA ALA A 636 -2.52 -1.96 17.78
C ALA A 636 -2.24 -3.44 18.10
N GLY A 637 -3.17 -4.10 18.80
CA GLY A 637 -3.13 -5.56 19.00
C GLY A 637 -1.93 -6.11 19.77
N ASN A 638 -1.18 -5.28 20.49
CA ASN A 638 -0.03 -5.73 21.27
C ASN A 638 -0.48 -6.45 22.55
N ARG A 639 0.35 -7.37 23.06
CA ARG A 639 -0.02 -8.32 24.11
C ARG A 639 1.03 -8.39 25.22
N VAL A 640 0.59 -8.44 26.48
CA VAL A 640 1.40 -8.88 27.62
C VAL A 640 0.71 -10.05 28.34
N THR A 641 1.49 -11.04 28.80
CA THR A 641 0.94 -12.34 29.20
C THR A 641 0.72 -12.48 30.72
N THR A 642 1.66 -12.06 31.55
CA THR A 642 1.63 -12.24 33.02
C THR A 642 1.68 -10.94 33.82
N GLY A 643 1.93 -9.79 33.17
CA GLY A 643 1.91 -8.47 33.81
C GLY A 643 1.24 -7.40 32.96
N ASN A 644 1.85 -6.22 32.87
CA ASN A 644 1.10 -4.96 32.66
C ASN A 644 1.46 -4.20 31.38
N GLY A 645 0.51 -3.42 30.86
CA GLY A 645 0.70 -2.60 29.66
C GLY A 645 0.70 -3.43 28.38
N GLY A 646 -0.48 -3.72 27.82
CA GLY A 646 -0.61 -4.41 26.53
C GLY A 646 0.01 -3.58 25.40
N GLY A 647 -0.44 -2.34 25.22
CA GLY A 647 0.18 -1.36 24.31
C GLY A 647 1.49 -0.81 24.88
N VAL A 648 1.40 -0.08 26.00
CA VAL A 648 2.55 0.54 26.66
C VAL A 648 2.55 0.33 28.18
N SER A 649 3.73 0.17 28.77
CA SER A 649 3.96 0.20 30.22
C SER A 649 4.98 1.28 30.57
N ASN A 650 4.67 2.16 31.52
CA ASN A 650 5.46 3.32 31.91
C ASN A 650 5.76 3.28 33.42
N LEU A 651 7.04 3.11 33.76
CA LEU A 651 7.54 3.06 35.13
C LEU A 651 8.50 4.23 35.40
N ASN A 652 8.16 5.08 36.36
CA ASN A 652 8.95 6.27 36.76
C ASN A 652 9.38 7.10 35.54
N SER A 653 8.46 7.31 34.60
CA SER A 653 8.71 7.87 33.26
C SER A 653 7.48 8.67 32.82
N ASN A 654 7.71 9.83 32.19
CA ASN A 654 6.65 10.73 31.71
C ASN A 654 6.75 10.82 30.18
N PRO A 655 6.16 9.89 29.42
CA PRO A 655 6.01 10.03 27.97
C PRO A 655 4.92 11.04 27.59
N ILE A 656 5.00 11.54 26.36
CA ILE A 656 4.00 12.43 25.76
C ILE A 656 3.39 11.73 24.55
N PHE A 657 2.07 11.54 24.55
CA PHE A 657 1.29 10.99 23.44
C PHE A 657 0.46 12.12 22.80
N THR A 658 0.81 12.51 21.58
CA THR A 658 0.10 13.54 20.81
C THR A 658 -0.43 12.92 19.52
N ASN A 659 -1.76 12.94 19.32
CA ASN A 659 -2.40 12.39 18.13
C ASN A 659 -2.07 10.88 17.96
N VAL A 660 -2.49 10.07 18.94
CA VAL A 660 -2.09 8.65 19.09
C VAL A 660 -3.32 7.74 19.24
N ALA A 661 -3.27 6.56 18.66
CA ALA A 661 -4.30 5.52 18.88
C ALA A 661 -3.75 4.30 19.64
N PHE A 662 -4.50 3.84 20.64
CA PHE A 662 -4.32 2.57 21.34
C PHE A 662 -5.53 1.67 21.05
N ILE A 663 -5.36 0.72 20.13
CA ILE A 663 -6.44 -0.11 19.58
C ILE A 663 -6.23 -1.58 19.95
N GLY A 664 -7.23 -2.23 20.56
CA GLY A 664 -7.28 -3.69 20.62
C GLY A 664 -6.13 -4.37 21.37
N ASN A 665 -5.37 -3.66 22.22
CA ASN A 665 -4.23 -4.22 22.96
C ASN A 665 -4.69 -5.00 24.22
N ARG A 666 -3.91 -5.99 24.68
CA ARG A 666 -4.31 -6.87 25.78
C ARG A 666 -3.24 -7.11 26.85
N ALA A 667 -3.59 -6.87 28.11
CA ALA A 667 -2.96 -7.51 29.26
C ALA A 667 -3.78 -8.74 29.68
N VAL A 668 -3.20 -9.93 29.63
CA VAL A 668 -3.96 -11.20 29.78
C VAL A 668 -4.27 -11.54 31.23
N ALA A 669 -3.32 -11.31 32.15
CA ALA A 669 -3.43 -11.60 33.58
C ALA A 669 -3.01 -10.41 34.47
N GLY A 670 -2.86 -9.22 33.88
CA GLY A 670 -2.49 -7.99 34.57
C GLY A 670 -3.27 -6.78 34.04
N ASN A 671 -2.77 -5.59 34.33
CA ASN A 671 -3.51 -4.34 34.24
C ASN A 671 -2.98 -3.41 33.14
N GLY A 672 -3.82 -2.50 32.65
CA GLY A 672 -3.45 -1.55 31.59
C GLY A 672 -3.43 -2.22 30.22
N GLY A 673 -4.58 -2.33 29.56
CA GLY A 673 -4.67 -2.97 28.23
C GLY A 673 -4.03 -2.09 27.16
N GLY A 674 -4.49 -0.84 27.05
CA GLY A 674 -3.85 0.22 26.27
C GLY A 674 -2.55 0.67 26.94
N ALA A 675 -2.65 1.25 28.14
CA ALA A 675 -1.51 1.78 28.90
C ALA A 675 -1.53 1.40 30.38
N TRP A 676 -0.35 1.11 30.95
CA TRP A 676 -0.11 1.02 32.39
C TRP A 676 0.89 2.08 32.83
N ASN A 677 0.61 2.79 33.93
CA ASN A 677 1.43 3.89 34.43
C ASN A 677 1.71 3.74 35.94
N SER A 678 2.95 3.96 36.36
CA SER A 678 3.32 4.06 37.78
C SER A 678 4.49 5.02 38.00
N GLY A 679 4.36 5.92 38.98
CA GLY A 679 5.40 6.86 39.39
C GLY A 679 5.67 8.02 38.42
N GLY A 680 4.81 8.20 37.40
CA GLY A 680 4.99 9.20 36.36
C GLY A 680 3.73 10.00 36.04
N THR A 681 3.89 11.06 35.25
CA THR A 681 2.81 11.97 34.81
C THR A 681 2.80 12.05 33.28
N PRO A 682 2.31 10.99 32.58
CA PRO A 682 2.22 11.01 31.12
C PRO A 682 1.12 11.95 30.61
N ASP A 683 1.38 12.58 29.48
CA ASP A 683 0.43 13.43 28.75
C ASP A 683 -0.27 12.63 27.64
N TYR A 684 -1.60 12.74 27.56
CA TYR A 684 -2.44 12.21 26.49
C TYR A 684 -3.19 13.38 25.84
N ILE A 685 -2.76 13.80 24.65
CA ILE A 685 -3.31 14.92 23.90
C ILE A 685 -3.80 14.40 22.54
N ASN A 686 -5.08 14.63 22.22
CA ASN A 686 -5.70 14.13 20.98
C ASN A 686 -5.59 12.59 20.84
N VAL A 687 -5.87 11.80 21.89
CA VAL A 687 -5.65 10.34 21.91
C VAL A 687 -6.97 9.57 21.82
N THR A 688 -6.99 8.46 21.06
CA THR A 688 -8.11 7.49 21.07
C THR A 688 -7.64 6.16 21.69
N ILE A 689 -8.29 5.71 22.77
CA ILE A 689 -7.97 4.46 23.48
C ILE A 689 -9.21 3.56 23.45
N ALA A 690 -9.21 2.56 22.57
CA ALA A 690 -10.41 1.76 22.34
C ALA A 690 -10.20 0.26 22.06
N GLY A 691 -11.19 -0.55 22.46
CA GLY A 691 -11.18 -2.01 22.29
C GLY A 691 -10.10 -2.74 23.10
N ASN A 692 -9.45 -2.11 24.08
CA ASN A 692 -8.34 -2.71 24.83
C ASN A 692 -8.85 -3.50 26.04
N ALA A 693 -8.15 -4.60 26.37
CA ALA A 693 -8.53 -5.52 27.45
C ALA A 693 -7.44 -5.68 28.52
N ALA A 694 -7.87 -5.64 29.78
CA ALA A 694 -7.06 -5.99 30.95
C ALA A 694 -7.97 -6.49 32.08
N VAL A 695 -7.36 -7.01 33.15
CA VAL A 695 -8.07 -7.35 34.40
C VAL A 695 -8.63 -6.09 35.04
N GLU A 696 -7.80 -5.05 35.18
CA GLU A 696 -8.22 -3.69 35.55
C GLU A 696 -7.56 -2.64 34.63
N GLY A 697 -8.24 -1.52 34.39
CA GLY A 697 -7.78 -0.46 33.49
C GLY A 697 -7.59 -0.95 32.06
N GLY A 698 -8.64 -1.49 31.44
CA GLY A 698 -8.62 -1.94 30.05
C GLY A 698 -8.05 -0.89 29.10
N GLY A 699 -8.52 0.37 29.18
CA GLY A 699 -7.90 1.51 28.52
C GLY A 699 -6.60 1.92 29.20
N ILE A 700 -6.73 2.52 30.40
CA ILE A 700 -5.59 2.95 31.23
C ILE A 700 -5.67 2.36 32.64
N PHE A 701 -4.56 1.82 33.14
CA PHE A 701 -4.34 1.60 34.57
C PHE A 701 -3.27 2.57 35.11
N ASN A 702 -3.62 3.35 36.13
CA ASN A 702 -2.74 4.29 36.80
C ASN A 702 -2.48 3.85 38.25
N ALA A 703 -1.37 3.15 38.48
CA ALA A 703 -1.00 2.65 39.79
C ALA A 703 -0.66 3.80 40.75
N SER A 704 0.13 4.76 40.25
CA SER A 704 0.56 5.96 40.96
C SER A 704 1.03 7.03 39.99
N GLY A 705 0.82 8.30 40.36
CA GLY A 705 1.11 9.46 39.52
C GLY A 705 -0.16 10.14 38.99
N SER A 706 0.03 11.25 38.30
CA SER A 706 -1.05 12.14 37.85
C SER A 706 -0.96 12.33 36.34
N PRO A 707 -1.54 11.43 35.53
CA PRO A 707 -1.61 11.58 34.08
C PRO A 707 -2.54 12.75 33.71
N HIS A 708 -2.22 13.43 32.62
CA HIS A 708 -2.99 14.56 32.10
C HIS A 708 -3.62 14.17 30.75
N MET A 709 -4.91 14.44 30.59
CA MET A 709 -5.71 13.99 29.44
C MET A 709 -6.53 15.14 28.87
N VAL A 710 -6.31 15.47 27.59
CA VAL A 710 -7.05 16.51 26.87
C VAL A 710 -7.38 16.06 25.44
N ASN A 711 -8.53 16.48 24.91
CA ASN A 711 -9.02 16.14 23.58
C ASN A 711 -9.03 14.62 23.31
N SER A 712 -9.23 13.77 24.33
CA SER A 712 -9.03 12.33 24.21
C SER A 712 -10.31 11.52 24.44
N VAL A 713 -10.43 10.38 23.75
CA VAL A 713 -11.57 9.45 23.83
C VAL A 713 -11.12 8.10 24.40
N ILE A 714 -11.86 7.58 25.38
CA ILE A 714 -11.62 6.25 25.94
C ILE A 714 -12.92 5.45 25.91
N TRP A 715 -12.99 4.43 25.05
CA TRP A 715 -14.25 3.78 24.66
C TRP A 715 -14.11 2.28 24.36
N GLY A 716 -15.08 1.45 24.75
CA GLY A 716 -15.14 0.03 24.38
C GLY A 716 -14.04 -0.85 24.98
N ASN A 717 -13.34 -0.39 26.03
CA ASN A 717 -12.34 -1.16 26.76
C ASN A 717 -13.00 -2.01 27.89
N THR A 718 -12.35 -3.06 28.42
CA THR A 718 -12.92 -3.86 29.55
C THR A 718 -13.20 -3.02 30.80
N SER A 719 -12.46 -1.93 30.97
CA SER A 719 -12.71 -0.82 31.89
C SER A 719 -11.96 0.40 31.36
N GLN A 720 -12.52 1.61 31.44
CA GLN A 720 -11.92 2.75 30.75
C GLN A 720 -10.63 3.26 31.44
N ILE A 721 -10.76 3.68 32.70
CA ILE A 721 -9.63 4.05 33.56
C ILE A 721 -9.79 3.36 34.92
N THR A 722 -8.71 2.83 35.46
CA THR A 722 -8.60 2.48 36.89
C THR A 722 -7.42 3.23 37.50
N THR A 723 -7.62 3.89 38.63
CA THR A 723 -6.56 4.62 39.36
C THR A 723 -6.51 4.17 40.82
N THR A 724 -5.36 3.70 41.30
CA THR A 724 -5.19 3.30 42.71
C THR A 724 -4.54 4.38 43.57
N SER A 725 -3.76 5.30 42.98
CA SER A 725 -3.24 6.48 43.68
C SER A 725 -2.83 7.60 42.70
N GLY A 726 -2.69 8.82 43.21
CA GLY A 726 -2.48 10.04 42.41
C GLY A 726 -3.78 10.69 41.94
N THR A 727 -3.67 11.74 41.13
CA THR A 727 -4.81 12.58 40.72
C THR A 727 -4.73 12.91 39.23
N PRO A 728 -5.30 12.06 38.35
CA PRO A 728 -5.46 12.38 36.93
C PRO A 728 -6.17 13.72 36.70
N THR A 729 -5.79 14.43 35.65
CA THR A 729 -6.43 15.71 35.24
C THR A 729 -7.06 15.58 33.86
N TYR A 730 -8.25 16.18 33.70
CA TYR A 730 -9.10 16.01 32.52
C TYR A 730 -9.73 17.33 32.07
N GLY A 731 -9.69 17.63 30.77
CA GLY A 731 -10.57 18.60 30.12
C GLY A 731 -10.81 18.23 28.67
N TYR A 732 -12.02 18.47 28.14
CA TYR A 732 -12.37 18.17 26.74
C TYR A 732 -12.14 16.70 26.34
N ASN A 733 -12.52 15.75 27.21
CA ASN A 733 -12.47 14.32 26.93
C ASN A 733 -13.88 13.69 26.84
N LEU A 734 -13.97 12.48 26.27
CA LEU A 734 -15.13 11.60 26.38
C LEU A 734 -14.68 10.21 26.88
N ILE A 735 -15.25 9.76 27.99
CA ILE A 735 -14.89 8.47 28.63
C ILE A 735 -16.16 7.67 28.88
N GLN A 736 -16.28 6.49 28.27
CA GLN A 736 -17.48 5.66 28.38
C GLN A 736 -17.88 5.39 29.84
N ASP A 737 -19.18 5.52 30.13
CA ASP A 737 -19.81 5.28 31.44
C ASP A 737 -19.32 6.21 32.56
N VAL A 738 -18.67 7.34 32.23
CA VAL A 738 -18.13 8.31 33.20
C VAL A 738 -18.56 9.74 32.87
N ASN A 739 -19.22 10.40 33.83
CA ASN A 739 -19.37 11.86 33.85
C ASN A 739 -18.24 12.48 34.70
N LEU A 740 -17.35 13.23 34.06
CA LEU A 740 -16.26 13.97 34.72
C LEU A 740 -16.64 15.43 35.07
N GLY A 741 -17.70 15.97 34.48
CA GLY A 741 -18.04 17.39 34.52
C GLY A 741 -16.98 18.32 33.93
N GLY A 742 -17.11 19.62 34.24
CA GLY A 742 -16.21 20.66 33.76
C GLY A 742 -16.38 20.91 32.26
N THR A 743 -15.29 20.78 31.50
CA THR A 743 -15.29 20.87 30.03
C THR A 743 -15.26 19.52 29.32
N ASN A 744 -15.46 18.41 30.05
CA ASN A 744 -15.53 17.07 29.47
C ASN A 744 -16.96 16.76 29.03
N LEU A 745 -17.11 15.89 28.03
CA LEU A 745 -18.41 15.39 27.59
C LEU A 745 -18.91 14.32 28.58
N ASP A 746 -20.23 14.21 28.74
CA ASP A 746 -20.84 13.21 29.62
C ASP A 746 -20.90 11.84 28.93
N GLY A 747 -20.00 10.93 29.30
CA GLY A 747 -19.98 9.56 28.80
C GLY A 747 -21.08 8.65 29.33
N THR A 748 -21.98 9.17 30.18
CA THR A 748 -23.21 8.48 30.61
C THR A 748 -24.47 8.92 29.85
N ASP A 749 -24.38 9.98 29.03
CA ASP A 749 -25.50 10.46 28.20
C ASP A 749 -25.58 9.71 26.85
N PRO A 750 -26.68 8.97 26.55
CA PRO A 750 -26.87 8.29 25.27
C PRO A 750 -26.89 9.19 24.02
N MET A 751 -27.04 10.52 24.18
CA MET A 751 -26.92 11.47 23.06
C MET A 751 -25.45 11.80 22.75
N MET A 752 -24.59 11.80 23.78
CA MET A 752 -23.17 12.21 23.72
C MET A 752 -22.20 11.08 23.33
N LEU A 753 -22.74 9.92 22.91
CA LEU A 753 -21.95 8.78 22.45
C LEU A 753 -21.08 9.14 21.23
N PRO A 754 -19.86 8.56 21.10
CA PRO A 754 -19.06 8.69 19.90
C PRO A 754 -19.63 7.80 18.80
N LEU A 755 -19.69 8.30 17.57
CA LEU A 755 -20.01 7.49 16.40
C LEU A 755 -18.72 7.23 15.61
N PHE A 756 -18.35 5.96 15.54
CA PHE A 756 -17.13 5.45 14.89
C PHE A 756 -17.49 4.48 13.77
N ALA A 757 -16.73 4.48 12.68
CA ALA A 757 -16.97 3.64 11.51
C ALA A 757 -16.99 2.12 11.80
N ASN A 758 -16.11 1.64 12.70
CA ASN A 758 -16.10 0.28 13.20
C ASN A 758 -15.40 0.20 14.58
N ALA A 759 -16.14 0.48 15.65
CA ALA A 759 -15.65 0.27 17.01
C ALA A 759 -15.70 -1.21 17.41
N LEU A 760 -14.60 -1.74 17.95
CA LEU A 760 -14.48 -3.13 18.38
C LEU A 760 -14.85 -3.36 19.85
N SER A 761 -15.21 -4.60 20.18
CA SER A 761 -15.31 -5.09 21.56
C SER A 761 -13.93 -5.41 22.15
N ALA A 762 -13.73 -5.14 23.44
CA ALA A 762 -12.51 -5.53 24.14
C ALA A 762 -12.24 -7.05 24.15
N ASP A 763 -13.28 -7.89 24.01
CA ASP A 763 -13.11 -9.34 23.94
C ASP A 763 -12.33 -9.81 22.68
N GLU A 764 -12.29 -8.98 21.64
CA GLU A 764 -11.53 -9.22 20.40
C GLU A 764 -10.01 -9.02 20.60
N ALA A 765 -9.58 -8.35 21.67
CA ALA A 765 -8.17 -8.13 21.95
C ALA A 765 -7.44 -9.47 22.23
N PRO A 766 -6.20 -9.69 21.74
CA PRO A 766 -5.37 -8.76 20.98
C PRO A 766 -5.77 -8.73 19.49
N THR A 767 -6.13 -7.55 18.98
CA THR A 767 -6.52 -7.33 17.58
C THR A 767 -5.98 -6.00 17.06
N SER A 768 -5.63 -5.95 15.77
CA SER A 768 -5.21 -4.73 15.07
C SER A 768 -6.26 -4.20 14.07
N ALA A 769 -7.48 -4.74 14.13
CA ALA A 769 -8.62 -4.26 13.36
C ALA A 769 -9.33 -3.08 14.08
N GLY A 770 -10.41 -2.59 13.46
CA GLY A 770 -11.19 -1.44 13.93
C GLY A 770 -10.97 -0.20 13.09
N ASP A 771 -11.96 0.69 13.06
CA ASP A 771 -11.91 1.98 12.37
C ASP A 771 -12.56 3.03 13.28
N TYR A 772 -11.75 3.93 13.82
CA TYR A 772 -12.15 4.93 14.80
C TYR A 772 -12.24 6.34 14.20
N ARG A 773 -12.32 6.44 12.88
CA ARG A 773 -12.70 7.67 12.18
C ARG A 773 -14.12 8.07 12.56
N ILE A 774 -14.34 9.38 12.69
CA ILE A 774 -15.53 9.96 13.31
C ILE A 774 -16.65 10.09 12.26
N LEU A 775 -17.85 9.64 12.60
CA LEU A 775 -19.02 9.66 11.72
C LEU A 775 -19.88 10.93 11.92
N PRO A 776 -20.69 11.33 10.92
CA PRO A 776 -21.63 12.45 11.03
C PRO A 776 -22.50 12.36 12.29
N GLY A 777 -22.69 13.48 13.00
CA GLY A 777 -23.56 13.54 14.17
C GLY A 777 -22.98 12.87 15.42
N SER A 778 -21.69 12.52 15.41
CA SER A 778 -20.92 12.20 16.63
C SER A 778 -20.78 13.43 17.51
N ALA A 779 -20.81 13.24 18.84
CA ALA A 779 -20.59 14.32 19.80
C ALA A 779 -19.11 14.75 19.93
N LEU A 780 -18.18 14.03 19.29
CA LEU A 780 -16.76 14.35 19.26
C LEU A 780 -16.42 15.57 18.38
N ILE A 781 -17.28 15.88 17.40
CA ILE A 781 -16.99 16.82 16.33
C ILE A 781 -17.00 18.27 16.86
N ASN A 782 -15.90 18.99 16.65
CA ASN A 782 -15.66 20.37 17.07
C ASN A 782 -15.88 20.58 18.59
N ALA A 783 -15.64 19.55 19.39
CA ALA A 783 -15.86 19.55 20.84
C ALA A 783 -14.58 19.71 21.69
N GLY A 784 -13.39 19.69 21.06
CA GLY A 784 -12.10 19.81 21.73
C GLY A 784 -11.64 21.26 21.96
N ILE A 785 -10.44 21.42 22.51
CA ILE A 785 -9.75 22.71 22.63
C ILE A 785 -8.53 22.78 21.70
N THR A 786 -8.61 23.66 20.71
CA THR A 786 -7.56 23.84 19.68
C THR A 786 -6.22 24.31 20.27
N ALA A 787 -6.24 25.03 21.39
CA ALA A 787 -5.06 25.69 21.97
C ALA A 787 -3.98 24.75 22.57
N VAL A 788 -4.27 23.44 22.70
CA VAL A 788 -3.26 22.44 23.12
C VAL A 788 -2.73 21.61 21.94
N ASN A 789 -3.26 21.80 20.74
CA ASN A 789 -2.83 21.04 19.58
C ASN A 789 -1.42 21.47 19.13
N ALA A 790 -0.57 20.47 18.88
CA ALA A 790 0.83 20.67 18.47
C ALA A 790 1.16 20.03 17.12
N VAL A 791 0.15 19.54 16.37
CA VAL A 791 0.32 18.87 15.08
C VAL A 791 -0.61 19.42 14.01
N GLU A 792 -0.11 19.58 12.79
CA GLU A 792 -0.88 20.06 11.64
C GLU A 792 -1.88 19.02 11.11
N THR A 793 -1.68 17.73 11.43
CA THR A 793 -2.45 16.61 10.87
C THR A 793 -3.02 15.64 11.92
N ASP A 794 -4.14 15.01 11.57
CA ASP A 794 -4.75 13.89 12.30
C ASP A 794 -4.01 12.56 12.01
N LEU A 795 -4.43 11.47 12.65
CA LEU A 795 -3.76 10.17 12.50
C LEU A 795 -3.89 9.57 11.08
N ASN A 796 -4.83 10.06 10.28
CA ASN A 796 -4.97 9.73 8.85
C ASN A 796 -4.08 10.61 7.94
N GLY A 797 -3.45 11.66 8.46
CA GLY A 797 -2.67 12.63 7.70
C GLY A 797 -3.49 13.79 7.12
N ASN A 798 -4.76 13.92 7.50
CA ASN A 798 -5.65 15.02 7.10
C ASN A 798 -5.44 16.25 8.00
N PRO A 799 -5.81 17.47 7.58
CA PRO A 799 -5.76 18.67 8.44
C PRO A 799 -6.43 18.46 9.81
N ARG A 800 -5.74 18.83 10.90
CA ARG A 800 -6.13 18.56 12.29
C ARG A 800 -7.15 19.53 12.90
N ILE A 801 -7.61 20.53 12.16
CA ILE A 801 -8.52 21.58 12.66
C ILE A 801 -9.49 21.92 11.54
N VAL A 802 -10.72 21.38 11.57
CA VAL A 802 -11.71 21.61 10.50
C VAL A 802 -13.09 21.98 11.05
N PRO A 803 -13.64 23.18 10.77
CA PRO A 803 -13.02 24.35 10.13
C PRO A 803 -12.28 25.28 11.11
N ALA A 804 -12.43 25.08 12.44
CA ALA A 804 -11.89 26.00 13.45
C ALA A 804 -11.68 25.40 14.86
N VAL A 805 -12.49 24.43 15.26
CA VAL A 805 -12.37 23.74 16.55
C VAL A 805 -11.99 22.29 16.31
N ILE A 806 -11.00 21.80 17.04
CA ILE A 806 -10.49 20.43 16.94
C ILE A 806 -11.51 19.40 17.46
N ASP A 807 -11.54 18.22 16.84
CA ASP A 807 -12.32 17.07 17.31
C ASP A 807 -11.65 16.38 18.50
N ILE A 808 -12.45 15.75 19.38
CA ILE A 808 -11.93 14.93 20.47
C ILE A 808 -11.54 13.55 19.93
N GLY A 809 -10.26 13.18 20.05
CA GLY A 809 -9.68 11.90 19.63
C GLY A 809 -8.46 12.06 18.72
N ALA A 810 -7.97 10.95 18.17
CA ALA A 810 -6.82 10.91 17.24
C ALA A 810 -7.18 11.17 15.76
N TYR A 811 -8.46 11.37 15.45
CA TYR A 811 -8.98 11.60 14.10
C TYR A 811 -9.73 12.93 14.05
N GLU A 812 -9.79 13.57 12.89
CA GLU A 812 -10.51 14.83 12.68
C GLU A 812 -11.52 14.66 11.53
N ALA A 813 -12.82 14.87 11.78
CA ALA A 813 -13.84 14.83 10.74
C ALA A 813 -13.67 16.01 9.77
N GLN A 814 -13.51 15.70 8.49
CA GLN A 814 -13.22 16.69 7.43
C GLN A 814 -14.49 17.40 6.90
N GLY A 815 -15.66 17.00 7.42
CA GLY A 815 -16.95 17.64 7.22
C GLY A 815 -17.82 16.93 6.19
N PHE A 816 -19.12 17.18 6.29
CA PHE A 816 -20.16 16.46 5.55
C PHE A 816 -21.15 17.44 4.89
N ALA A 817 -21.72 17.03 3.76
CA ALA A 817 -22.79 17.74 3.07
C ALA A 817 -24.11 16.94 3.15
N LEU A 818 -25.25 17.64 3.26
CA LEU A 818 -26.59 17.05 3.29
C LEU A 818 -27.42 17.50 2.07
N ALA A 819 -27.80 16.55 1.24
CA ALA A 819 -28.72 16.78 0.12
C ALA A 819 -30.14 16.29 0.44
N PHE A 820 -31.16 16.96 -0.10
CA PHE A 820 -32.53 16.45 -0.09
C PHE A 820 -32.62 15.11 -0.84
N GLY A 821 -33.19 14.09 -0.18
CA GLY A 821 -33.52 12.81 -0.80
C GLY A 821 -34.99 12.73 -1.21
N SER A 822 -35.90 12.55 -0.25
CA SER A 822 -37.34 12.34 -0.51
C SER A 822 -38.23 12.73 0.68
N GLY A 823 -39.56 12.72 0.49
CA GLY A 823 -40.54 12.99 1.56
C GLY A 823 -40.88 14.47 1.82
N ASN A 824 -40.50 15.38 0.92
CA ASN A 824 -40.87 16.80 1.00
C ASN A 824 -42.28 17.07 0.43
N ASN A 825 -42.92 18.18 0.84
CA ASN A 825 -44.23 18.66 0.38
C ASN A 825 -45.40 17.68 0.59
N GLN A 826 -45.45 17.02 1.75
CA GLN A 826 -46.51 16.05 2.08
C GLN A 826 -47.61 16.66 2.96
N ARG A 827 -48.85 16.16 2.80
CA ARG A 827 -49.98 16.46 3.70
C ARG A 827 -50.60 15.17 4.24
N THR A 828 -51.05 15.15 5.49
CA THR A 828 -51.76 14.03 6.08
C THR A 828 -52.73 14.49 7.18
N PHE A 829 -53.71 13.65 7.55
CA PHE A 829 -54.71 14.02 8.56
C PHE A 829 -54.08 14.10 9.96
N ILE A 830 -54.58 15.00 10.81
CA ILE A 830 -54.13 15.12 12.21
C ILE A 830 -54.10 13.75 12.92
N ASN A 831 -53.02 13.47 13.65
CA ASN A 831 -52.74 12.20 14.32
C ASN A 831 -52.51 10.97 13.41
N THR A 832 -52.26 11.14 12.11
CA THR A 832 -51.97 10.03 11.16
C THR A 832 -50.56 10.13 10.55
N PRO A 833 -49.95 9.01 10.09
CA PRO A 833 -48.61 9.03 9.48
C PRO A 833 -48.55 9.78 8.14
N PHE A 834 -47.38 10.33 7.83
CA PHE A 834 -47.06 10.80 6.47
C PHE A 834 -46.73 9.61 5.55
N SER A 835 -47.10 9.70 4.27
CA SER A 835 -47.10 8.56 3.34
C SER A 835 -45.71 8.11 2.88
N SER A 836 -44.73 9.02 2.90
CA SER A 836 -43.33 8.76 2.59
C SER A 836 -42.43 9.17 3.76
N PRO A 837 -41.37 8.40 4.08
CA PRO A 837 -40.33 8.86 5.00
C PRO A 837 -39.68 10.16 4.49
N LEU A 838 -39.30 11.05 5.40
CA LEU A 838 -38.40 12.16 5.11
C LEU A 838 -36.99 11.59 5.01
N ALA A 839 -36.24 11.92 3.96
CA ALA A 839 -34.90 11.39 3.74
C ALA A 839 -33.91 12.44 3.22
N VAL A 840 -32.68 12.38 3.72
CA VAL A 840 -31.51 13.10 3.18
C VAL A 840 -30.44 12.12 2.74
N THR A 841 -29.65 12.51 1.73
CA THR A 841 -28.39 11.82 1.38
C THR A 841 -27.24 12.57 2.04
N VAL A 842 -26.28 11.84 2.62
CA VAL A 842 -25.11 12.39 3.31
C VAL A 842 -23.84 11.99 2.57
N THR A 843 -22.94 12.94 2.34
CA THR A 843 -21.64 12.69 1.68
C THR A 843 -20.53 13.43 2.43
N SER A 844 -19.35 12.81 2.60
CA SER A 844 -18.18 13.55 3.09
C SER A 844 -17.66 14.54 2.04
N LEU A 845 -17.00 15.59 2.53
CA LEU A 845 -16.22 16.55 1.75
C LEU A 845 -14.81 16.02 1.41
N LEU A 846 -14.32 14.97 2.10
CA LEU A 846 -13.09 14.24 1.77
C LEU A 846 -13.42 12.87 1.14
N ALA A 847 -12.56 12.43 0.20
CA ALA A 847 -12.65 11.08 -0.35
C ALA A 847 -12.37 10.00 0.73
N ASP A 848 -13.10 8.88 0.64
CA ASP A 848 -12.97 7.70 1.50
C ASP A 848 -13.19 7.88 3.02
N GLU A 849 -13.64 9.06 3.47
CA GLU A 849 -14.13 9.29 4.85
C GLU A 849 -15.53 8.66 5.02
N PRO A 850 -15.79 7.93 6.13
CA PRO A 850 -17.02 7.14 6.28
C PRO A 850 -18.20 7.97 6.78
N VAL A 851 -19.40 7.68 6.26
CA VAL A 851 -20.68 8.30 6.69
C VAL A 851 -21.71 7.30 7.21
N THR A 852 -21.70 6.06 6.71
CA THR A 852 -22.57 4.96 7.15
C THR A 852 -22.45 4.73 8.66
N GLY A 853 -23.59 4.59 9.35
CA GLY A 853 -23.66 4.47 10.81
C GLY A 853 -23.69 5.81 11.55
N GLY A 854 -23.43 6.94 10.87
CA GLY A 854 -23.62 8.28 11.41
C GLY A 854 -25.09 8.62 11.63
N ARG A 855 -25.37 9.83 12.14
CA ARG A 855 -26.68 10.23 12.68
C ARG A 855 -27.12 11.59 12.14
N VAL A 856 -28.32 11.67 11.59
CA VAL A 856 -29.00 12.93 11.23
C VAL A 856 -30.17 13.15 12.18
N GLN A 857 -30.29 14.37 12.70
CA GLN A 857 -31.43 14.81 13.50
C GLN A 857 -32.49 15.46 12.59
N PHE A 858 -33.75 15.18 12.85
CA PHE A 858 -34.90 15.82 12.20
C PHE A 858 -35.73 16.54 13.28
N ILE A 859 -35.96 17.85 13.13
CA ILE A 859 -36.62 18.71 14.13
C ILE A 859 -37.81 19.44 13.48
N ALA A 860 -38.99 19.33 14.09
CA ALA A 860 -40.21 20.08 13.80
C ALA A 860 -40.51 21.08 14.95
N PRO A 861 -41.45 22.03 14.78
CA PRO A 861 -41.73 23.03 15.81
C PRO A 861 -42.27 22.41 17.11
N GLU A 862 -41.86 22.92 18.27
CA GLU A 862 -42.35 22.43 19.56
C GLU A 862 -43.81 22.80 19.84
N THR A 863 -44.38 23.76 19.10
CA THR A 863 -45.75 24.27 19.29
C THR A 863 -46.45 24.54 17.95
N GLY A 864 -47.79 24.47 17.95
CA GLY A 864 -48.60 24.61 16.74
C GLY A 864 -48.69 23.30 15.93
N ALA A 865 -48.87 23.42 14.61
CA ALA A 865 -48.80 22.28 13.71
C ALA A 865 -47.36 21.73 13.69
N SER A 866 -47.22 20.43 13.94
CA SER A 866 -45.92 19.76 14.05
C SER A 866 -46.06 18.26 13.83
N SER A 867 -44.93 17.54 13.85
CA SER A 867 -44.88 16.09 13.78
C SER A 867 -44.90 15.42 15.17
N ILE A 868 -45.22 14.14 15.18
CA ILE A 868 -45.00 13.21 16.29
C ILE A 868 -44.01 12.13 15.81
N PRO A 869 -42.85 11.98 16.48
CA PRO A 869 -42.28 12.91 17.46
C PRO A 869 -41.91 14.27 16.83
N ALA A 870 -41.77 15.31 17.65
CA ALA A 870 -41.32 16.64 17.20
C ALA A 870 -39.80 16.72 16.97
N ALA A 871 -39.02 15.81 17.56
CA ALA A 871 -37.61 15.62 17.26
C ALA A 871 -37.28 14.12 17.15
N ALA A 872 -36.48 13.74 16.16
CA ALA A 872 -36.08 12.36 15.91
C ALA A 872 -34.63 12.28 15.42
N HIS A 873 -34.04 11.09 15.51
CA HIS A 873 -32.75 10.77 14.92
C HIS A 873 -32.90 9.61 13.94
N ALA A 874 -32.22 9.71 12.80
CA ALA A 874 -32.09 8.64 11.81
C ALA A 874 -30.62 8.27 11.63
N THR A 875 -30.34 6.96 11.55
CA THR A 875 -29.01 6.45 11.21
C THR A 875 -28.80 6.49 9.69
N ILE A 876 -27.58 6.83 9.26
CA ILE A 876 -27.17 6.81 7.85
C ILE A 876 -26.95 5.35 7.42
N GLY A 877 -27.72 4.90 6.43
CA GLY A 877 -27.65 3.56 5.85
C GLY A 877 -26.41 3.32 4.97
N SER A 878 -26.25 2.08 4.49
CA SER A 878 -25.16 1.70 3.58
C SER A 878 -25.34 2.19 2.13
N ASP A 879 -26.46 2.86 1.86
CA ASP A 879 -26.77 3.66 0.67
C ASP A 879 -26.45 5.16 0.87
N ASN A 880 -25.88 5.50 2.03
CA ASN A 880 -25.62 6.87 2.50
C ASN A 880 -26.88 7.74 2.68
N THR A 881 -28.07 7.15 2.87
CA THR A 881 -29.28 7.92 3.21
C THR A 881 -29.62 7.81 4.70
N ALA A 882 -30.10 8.91 5.29
CA ALA A 882 -30.73 8.91 6.60
C ALA A 882 -32.21 9.26 6.43
N SER A 883 -33.11 8.41 6.92
CA SER A 883 -34.55 8.59 6.75
C SER A 883 -35.36 8.32 8.01
N ILE A 884 -36.49 9.02 8.15
CA ILE A 884 -37.39 8.94 9.30
C ILE A 884 -38.86 8.95 8.86
N SER A 885 -39.69 8.13 9.52
CA SER A 885 -41.15 8.18 9.37
C SER A 885 -41.75 8.98 10.52
N LEU A 886 -42.68 9.90 10.21
CA LEU A 886 -43.31 10.82 11.16
C LEU A 886 -44.83 10.77 11.01
N SER A 887 -45.56 11.21 12.04
CA SER A 887 -47.01 11.45 11.97
C SER A 887 -47.36 12.91 12.20
N ALA A 888 -48.50 13.36 11.70
CA ALA A 888 -49.08 14.64 12.07
C ALA A 888 -49.43 14.68 13.56
N ASN A 889 -49.26 15.82 14.22
CA ASN A 889 -49.84 16.05 15.55
C ASN A 889 -51.35 16.38 15.46
N SER A 890 -51.95 16.75 16.60
CA SER A 890 -53.37 17.08 16.71
C SER A 890 -53.76 18.49 16.21
N THR A 891 -52.81 19.26 15.66
CA THR A 891 -53.01 20.67 15.26
C THR A 891 -52.83 20.83 13.76
N THR A 892 -53.83 21.42 13.10
CA THR A 892 -53.83 21.73 11.66
C THR A 892 -52.91 22.88 11.30
N GLY A 893 -52.30 22.83 10.11
CA GLY A 893 -51.42 23.88 9.59
C GLY A 893 -50.20 23.32 8.85
N SER A 894 -49.42 24.21 8.22
CA SER A 894 -48.16 23.83 7.57
C SER A 894 -46.95 24.24 8.40
N TYR A 895 -45.90 23.43 8.36
CA TYR A 895 -44.66 23.62 9.13
C TYR A 895 -43.46 23.03 8.39
N LEU A 896 -42.26 23.41 8.83
CA LEU A 896 -41.00 22.85 8.35
C LEU A 896 -40.46 21.81 9.34
N VAL A 897 -39.91 20.71 8.82
CA VAL A 897 -39.01 19.82 9.54
C VAL A 897 -37.60 20.04 9.01
N THR A 898 -36.67 20.46 9.85
CA THR A 898 -35.26 20.66 9.47
C THR A 898 -34.44 19.40 9.75
N ALA A 899 -33.72 18.90 8.75
CA ALA A 899 -32.67 17.90 8.94
C ALA A 899 -31.32 18.58 9.21
N SER A 900 -30.52 18.05 10.14
CA SER A 900 -29.19 18.58 10.49
C SER A 900 -28.27 17.49 11.07
N THR A 901 -26.96 17.70 11.04
CA THR A 901 -25.99 16.81 11.70
C THR A 901 -24.74 17.58 12.14
N THR A 902 -24.12 17.16 13.24
CA THR A 902 -22.79 17.67 13.65
C THR A 902 -21.77 17.31 12.57
N GLY A 903 -20.93 18.28 12.19
CA GLY A 903 -20.00 18.16 11.07
C GLY A 903 -20.56 18.63 9.71
N SER A 904 -21.78 19.19 9.66
CA SER A 904 -22.32 19.84 8.46
C SER A 904 -22.91 21.22 8.78
N SER A 905 -22.83 22.14 7.81
CA SER A 905 -23.58 23.41 7.83
C SER A 905 -24.94 23.33 7.13
N ASP A 906 -25.22 22.23 6.42
CA ASP A 906 -26.41 22.08 5.58
C ASP A 906 -27.65 21.74 6.40
N THR A 907 -28.76 22.40 6.08
CA THR A 907 -30.04 22.26 6.83
C THR A 907 -31.26 22.04 5.93
N PRO A 908 -31.37 20.89 5.21
CA PRO A 908 -32.52 20.59 4.36
C PRO A 908 -33.84 20.67 5.13
N SER A 909 -34.78 21.46 4.63
CA SER A 909 -36.05 21.78 5.28
C SER A 909 -37.25 21.20 4.52
N PHE A 910 -37.96 20.25 5.12
CA PHE A 910 -39.12 19.55 4.54
C PHE A 910 -40.41 20.26 4.93
N MET A 911 -41.22 20.68 3.96
CA MET A 911 -42.55 21.24 4.18
C MET A 911 -43.57 20.11 4.38
N LEU A 912 -44.29 20.16 5.50
CA LEU A 912 -45.37 19.23 5.86
C LEU A 912 -46.64 20.00 6.24
N THR A 913 -47.81 19.38 6.01
CA THR A 913 -49.12 19.96 6.37
C THR A 913 -50.03 18.96 7.10
N ASN A 914 -50.57 19.37 8.24
CA ASN A 914 -51.59 18.65 9.00
C ASN A 914 -53.00 19.16 8.59
N ILE A 915 -53.90 18.28 8.18
CA ILE A 915 -55.26 18.60 7.68
C ILE A 915 -56.39 17.90 8.45
N THR A 916 -57.63 18.34 8.22
CA THR A 916 -58.88 17.81 8.79
C THR A 916 -59.81 17.25 7.70
N THR A 917 -60.98 16.74 8.10
CA THR A 917 -62.06 16.27 7.23
C THR A 917 -63.17 17.31 7.13
N ALA A 918 -63.72 17.49 5.92
CA ALA A 918 -64.75 18.49 5.66
C ALA A 918 -66.12 18.06 6.22
N THR A 919 -67.00 19.04 6.45
CA THR A 919 -68.41 18.86 6.83
C THR A 919 -69.31 19.88 6.14
N VAL A 920 -70.59 19.58 5.97
CA VAL A 920 -71.58 20.43 5.30
C VAL A 920 -72.17 21.44 6.27
N THR A 921 -71.84 22.71 6.07
CA THR A 921 -72.39 23.84 6.85
C THR A 921 -73.76 24.31 6.34
N SER A 922 -74.09 24.05 5.07
CA SER A 922 -75.37 24.42 4.47
C SER A 922 -75.65 23.63 3.20
N PHE A 923 -76.93 23.31 2.95
CA PHE A 923 -77.44 22.81 1.67
C PHE A 923 -78.79 23.48 1.36
N ALA A 924 -78.73 24.76 1.01
CA ALA A 924 -79.89 25.65 0.94
C ALA A 924 -80.42 25.83 -0.50
N ARG A 925 -81.74 26.00 -0.64
CA ARG A 925 -82.36 26.45 -1.90
C ARG A 925 -82.01 27.92 -2.19
N THR A 926 -81.89 28.29 -3.46
CA THR A 926 -81.48 29.64 -3.89
C THR A 926 -82.65 30.59 -4.15
N SER A 927 -83.89 30.08 -4.28
CA SER A 927 -85.08 30.84 -4.64
C SER A 927 -86.30 30.49 -3.77
N THR A 928 -87.51 30.94 -4.16
CA THR A 928 -88.74 30.84 -3.37
C THR A 928 -89.20 29.39 -3.17
N GLU A 929 -89.91 29.12 -2.06
CA GLU A 929 -90.35 27.76 -1.72
C GLU A 929 -91.38 27.21 -2.71
N LEU A 930 -92.50 27.92 -2.87
CA LEU A 930 -93.52 27.62 -3.87
C LEU A 930 -93.07 28.15 -5.23
N THR A 931 -93.17 27.33 -6.27
CA THR A 931 -92.74 27.69 -7.63
C THR A 931 -93.38 26.82 -8.70
N ASN A 932 -93.67 27.41 -9.86
CA ASN A 932 -94.00 26.70 -11.11
C ASN A 932 -92.84 26.77 -12.14
N ALA A 933 -91.65 27.22 -11.72
CA ALA A 933 -90.51 27.43 -12.61
C ALA A 933 -89.84 26.11 -13.05
N PRO A 934 -89.50 25.94 -14.34
CA PRO A 934 -88.94 24.69 -14.87
C PRO A 934 -87.46 24.44 -14.53
N LEU A 935 -86.85 25.30 -13.71
CA LEU A 935 -85.45 25.23 -13.27
C LEU A 935 -85.34 25.72 -11.83
N ILE A 936 -84.66 24.93 -10.98
CA ILE A 936 -84.40 25.24 -9.57
C ILE A 936 -82.93 24.95 -9.23
N THR A 937 -82.36 25.66 -8.25
CA THR A 937 -81.00 25.40 -7.78
C THR A 937 -80.85 25.40 -6.25
N TRP A 938 -79.80 24.74 -5.79
CA TRP A 938 -79.36 24.70 -4.39
C TRP A 938 -77.87 25.05 -4.30
N ALA A 939 -77.45 25.60 -3.17
CA ALA A 939 -76.05 25.85 -2.83
C ALA A 939 -75.61 24.96 -1.65
N ILE A 940 -74.46 24.30 -1.81
CA ILE A 940 -73.77 23.52 -0.77
C ILE A 940 -72.57 24.36 -0.29
N THR A 941 -72.39 24.46 1.03
CA THR A 941 -71.22 25.13 1.64
C THR A 941 -70.52 24.21 2.64
N PHE A 942 -69.22 24.02 2.48
CA PHE A 942 -68.36 23.18 3.33
C PHE A 942 -67.51 23.99 4.32
N THR A 943 -67.07 23.37 5.40
CA THR A 943 -66.14 23.95 6.40
C THR A 943 -64.75 24.24 5.84
N GLU A 944 -64.26 23.40 4.92
CA GLU A 944 -62.98 23.55 4.23
C GLU A 944 -63.10 23.11 2.75
N PRO A 945 -62.13 23.42 1.87
CA PRO A 945 -62.21 23.11 0.44
C PRO A 945 -62.47 21.63 0.12
N VAL A 946 -63.48 21.39 -0.71
CA VAL A 946 -63.82 20.05 -1.24
C VAL A 946 -63.43 19.98 -2.72
N ASP A 947 -62.67 18.94 -3.07
CA ASP A 947 -62.32 18.57 -4.44
C ASP A 947 -63.17 17.36 -4.88
N GLY A 948 -63.35 17.20 -6.20
CA GLY A 948 -63.94 15.99 -6.78
C GLY A 948 -65.46 15.81 -6.61
N LEU A 949 -66.20 16.88 -6.27
CA LEU A 949 -67.65 16.88 -6.22
C LEU A 949 -68.27 17.07 -7.61
N ASP A 950 -69.09 16.10 -8.05
CA ASP A 950 -69.82 16.18 -9.31
C ASP A 950 -71.26 15.63 -9.21
N ALA A 951 -71.93 15.49 -10.36
CA ALA A 951 -73.32 15.06 -10.45
C ALA A 951 -73.57 13.60 -10.03
N SER A 952 -72.54 12.74 -9.97
CA SER A 952 -72.64 11.37 -9.46
C SER A 952 -72.88 11.31 -7.94
N ASN A 953 -72.48 12.35 -7.21
CA ASN A 953 -72.63 12.41 -5.75
C ASN A 953 -73.98 13.01 -5.32
N ILE A 954 -74.83 13.45 -6.26
CA ILE A 954 -76.13 14.06 -5.99
C ILE A 954 -77.25 13.21 -6.63
N TYR A 955 -78.32 12.95 -5.87
CA TYR A 955 -79.59 12.48 -6.43
C TYR A 955 -80.77 13.34 -5.98
N LEU A 956 -81.87 13.30 -6.74
CA LEU A 956 -83.10 14.02 -6.42
C LEU A 956 -84.11 13.10 -5.71
N VAL A 957 -84.87 13.67 -4.78
CA VAL A 957 -85.96 13.01 -4.05
C VAL A 957 -87.20 13.90 -4.14
N SER A 958 -88.33 13.32 -4.55
CA SER A 958 -89.59 14.05 -4.70
C SER A 958 -90.78 13.40 -4.00
N THR A 959 -91.87 14.15 -3.89
CA THR A 959 -93.18 13.67 -3.43
C THR A 959 -94.28 14.10 -4.40
N GLY A 960 -95.46 13.46 -4.32
CA GLY A 960 -96.58 13.77 -5.20
C GLY A 960 -96.33 13.34 -6.65
N THR A 961 -96.51 14.26 -7.59
CA THR A 961 -96.19 14.11 -9.01
C THR A 961 -94.99 14.98 -9.45
N ALA A 962 -94.37 15.72 -8.51
CA ALA A 962 -93.21 16.56 -8.81
C ALA A 962 -92.03 15.73 -9.35
N THR A 963 -91.47 16.19 -10.46
CA THR A 963 -90.30 15.61 -11.15
C THR A 963 -89.28 16.70 -11.49
N GLY A 964 -88.05 16.27 -11.80
CA GLY A 964 -86.99 17.12 -12.34
C GLY A 964 -85.75 16.30 -12.66
N THR A 965 -84.90 16.82 -13.54
CA THR A 965 -83.64 16.21 -13.98
C THR A 965 -82.46 16.95 -13.35
N LEU A 966 -81.47 16.25 -12.79
CA LEU A 966 -80.23 16.90 -12.36
C LEU A 966 -79.41 17.32 -13.60
N SER A 967 -79.17 18.63 -13.75
CA SER A 967 -78.54 19.20 -14.95
C SER A 967 -77.05 19.47 -14.77
N SER A 968 -76.61 19.97 -13.61
CA SER A 968 -75.20 20.24 -13.34
C SER A 968 -74.88 20.40 -11.85
N VAL A 969 -73.67 20.01 -11.47
CA VAL A 969 -73.02 20.38 -10.21
C VAL A 969 -71.78 21.18 -10.55
N SER A 970 -71.62 22.39 -10.00
CA SER A 970 -70.56 23.32 -10.39
C SER A 970 -70.14 24.23 -9.24
N GLY A 971 -68.84 24.32 -8.96
CA GLY A 971 -68.28 25.10 -7.86
C GLY A 971 -66.77 24.95 -7.79
N SER A 972 -66.19 25.44 -6.69
CA SER A 972 -64.77 25.25 -6.37
C SER A 972 -64.51 25.61 -4.91
N GLY A 973 -63.67 24.85 -4.22
CA GLY A 973 -63.33 25.13 -2.83
C GLY A 973 -64.51 24.86 -1.89
N THR A 974 -64.91 25.84 -1.08
CA THR A 974 -65.93 25.67 -0.04
C THR A 974 -67.38 25.81 -0.53
N VAL A 975 -67.64 26.30 -1.75
CA VAL A 975 -69.01 26.58 -2.23
C VAL A 975 -69.28 25.96 -3.59
N TRP A 976 -70.42 25.25 -3.69
CA TRP A 976 -70.85 24.52 -4.88
C TRP A 976 -72.35 24.71 -5.14
N THR A 977 -72.74 24.74 -6.42
CA THR A 977 -74.14 24.91 -6.86
C THR A 977 -74.63 23.64 -7.56
N VAL A 978 -75.83 23.19 -7.19
CA VAL A 978 -76.56 22.05 -7.75
C VAL A 978 -77.75 22.59 -8.53
N THR A 979 -77.92 22.21 -9.78
CA THR A 979 -79.01 22.69 -10.67
C THR A 979 -79.87 21.54 -11.17
N ALA A 980 -81.19 21.68 -11.03
CA ALA A 980 -82.18 20.78 -11.64
C ALA A 980 -83.05 21.51 -12.67
N THR A 981 -83.36 20.83 -13.77
CA THR A 981 -84.17 21.29 -14.90
C THR A 981 -85.39 20.39 -15.08
N ASP A 982 -86.23 20.70 -16.07
CA ASP A 982 -87.41 19.90 -16.44
C ASP A 982 -88.39 19.72 -15.27
N VAL A 983 -88.41 20.73 -14.39
CA VAL A 983 -89.21 20.73 -13.16
C VAL A 983 -90.68 20.87 -13.50
N SER A 984 -91.49 19.88 -13.11
CA SER A 984 -92.92 19.81 -13.46
C SER A 984 -93.70 18.87 -12.54
N GLY A 985 -95.02 19.07 -12.46
CA GLY A 985 -95.91 18.29 -11.60
C GLY A 985 -95.86 18.74 -10.14
N ASP A 986 -96.85 18.30 -9.36
CA ASP A 986 -97.20 18.95 -8.10
C ASP A 986 -96.73 18.12 -6.89
N GLY A 987 -96.07 18.76 -5.92
CA GLY A 987 -95.49 18.11 -4.74
C GLY A 987 -94.18 18.77 -4.28
N THR A 988 -93.30 18.05 -3.58
CA THR A 988 -91.99 18.60 -3.16
C THR A 988 -90.82 17.98 -3.90
N LEU A 989 -89.70 18.72 -3.99
CA LEU A 989 -88.45 18.28 -4.63
C LEU A 989 -87.22 18.78 -3.84
N SER A 990 -86.33 17.86 -3.48
CA SER A 990 -85.04 18.11 -2.80
C SER A 990 -83.90 17.38 -3.53
N ALA A 991 -82.67 17.85 -3.34
CA ALA A 991 -81.44 17.14 -3.66
C ALA A 991 -80.84 16.48 -2.42
N VAL A 992 -80.09 15.39 -2.61
CA VAL A 992 -79.36 14.68 -1.55
C VAL A 992 -77.91 14.49 -1.99
N LEU A 993 -76.97 14.95 -1.17
CA LEU A 993 -75.54 14.70 -1.30
C LEU A 993 -75.22 13.40 -0.58
N ALA A 994 -74.71 12.41 -1.32
CA ALA A 994 -74.38 11.09 -0.80
C ALA A 994 -73.06 10.59 -1.39
N ASN A 995 -72.43 9.64 -0.70
CA ASN A 995 -71.11 9.13 -1.05
C ASN A 995 -71.19 7.85 -1.89
N ASP A 996 -70.87 7.96 -3.18
CA ASP A 996 -70.36 6.83 -3.98
C ASP A 996 -69.42 7.35 -5.09
N THR A 997 -68.57 6.46 -5.62
CA THR A 997 -67.65 6.64 -6.76
C THR A 997 -66.40 7.52 -6.60
N GLY A 998 -65.94 7.74 -5.37
CA GLY A 998 -64.50 7.60 -5.05
C GLY A 998 -63.50 8.73 -5.41
N THR A 999 -63.89 9.81 -6.09
CA THR A 999 -63.01 10.98 -6.32
C THR A 999 -63.24 12.16 -5.38
N LEU A 1000 -64.33 12.13 -4.60
CA LEU A 1000 -64.76 13.17 -3.68
C LEU A 1000 -63.87 13.23 -2.42
N SER A 1001 -63.50 14.43 -1.96
CA SER A 1001 -62.85 14.61 -0.65
C SER A 1001 -63.67 13.99 0.50
N PRO A 1002 -63.05 13.35 1.52
CA PRO A 1002 -63.78 12.81 2.65
C PRO A 1002 -64.58 13.89 3.41
N ILE A 1003 -65.90 13.67 3.48
CA ILE A 1003 -66.87 14.52 4.19
C ILE A 1003 -67.53 13.66 5.27
N ASP A 1004 -67.47 14.11 6.53
CA ASP A 1004 -67.75 13.28 7.71
C ASP A 1004 -69.25 13.11 8.04
N ASP A 1005 -70.11 13.98 7.48
CA ASP A 1005 -71.52 14.11 7.85
C ASP A 1005 -72.54 13.68 6.77
N LEU A 1006 -72.13 12.86 5.79
CA LEU A 1006 -72.99 12.37 4.70
C LEU A 1006 -73.90 11.18 5.12
N PRO A 1007 -75.11 11.04 4.52
CA PRO A 1007 -75.70 11.87 3.47
C PRO A 1007 -76.42 13.11 4.00
N GLN A 1008 -76.40 14.19 3.21
CA GLN A 1008 -77.03 15.48 3.55
C GLN A 1008 -78.15 15.83 2.57
N VAL A 1009 -79.28 16.29 3.09
CA VAL A 1009 -80.51 16.57 2.32
C VAL A 1009 -80.72 18.08 2.21
N SER A 1010 -81.01 18.56 1.00
CA SER A 1010 -81.26 19.99 0.75
C SER A 1010 -82.60 20.44 1.29
N ALA A 1011 -82.72 21.74 1.57
CA ALA A 1011 -84.02 22.40 1.70
C ALA A 1011 -84.89 22.13 0.46
N SER A 1012 -86.16 21.79 0.66
CA SER A 1012 -87.08 21.44 -0.42
C SER A 1012 -87.65 22.66 -1.14
N TYR A 1013 -87.94 22.49 -2.42
CA TYR A 1013 -88.93 23.28 -3.15
C TYR A 1013 -90.29 22.59 -3.08
N THR A 1014 -91.35 23.37 -3.21
CA THR A 1014 -92.74 22.94 -3.41
C THR A 1014 -93.13 23.35 -4.82
N ILE A 1015 -93.31 22.37 -5.69
CA ILE A 1015 -93.67 22.56 -7.09
C ILE A 1015 -95.20 22.47 -7.19
N ASP A 1016 -95.79 23.39 -7.94
CA ASP A 1016 -97.22 23.45 -8.20
C ASP A 1016 -97.48 24.03 -9.60
N THR A 1017 -98.11 23.23 -10.46
CA THR A 1017 -98.29 23.48 -11.89
C THR A 1017 -99.71 23.26 -12.38
N THR A 1018 -100.63 22.90 -11.49
CA THR A 1018 -102.06 22.76 -11.78
C THR A 1018 -102.75 24.12 -11.79
N ALA A 1019 -103.71 24.33 -12.70
CA ALA A 1019 -104.38 25.63 -12.88
C ALA A 1019 -105.86 25.61 -12.45
N PRO A 1020 -106.43 26.75 -12.01
CA PRO A 1020 -107.82 26.81 -11.56
C PRO A 1020 -108.84 26.42 -12.64
N ALA A 1021 -109.94 25.79 -12.23
CA ALA A 1021 -110.95 25.25 -13.14
C ALA A 1021 -112.30 25.98 -13.05
N ILE A 1022 -113.00 26.09 -14.18
CA ILE A 1022 -114.32 26.73 -14.32
C ILE A 1022 -115.36 25.71 -14.80
N GLY A 1023 -116.52 25.69 -14.17
CA GLY A 1023 -117.71 24.94 -14.59
C GLY A 1023 -118.96 25.83 -14.63
N ILE A 1024 -119.97 25.44 -15.42
CA ILE A 1024 -121.21 26.20 -15.60
C ILE A 1024 -122.42 25.27 -15.44
N GLY A 1025 -123.36 25.63 -14.57
CA GLY A 1025 -124.57 24.86 -14.25
C GLY A 1025 -125.74 25.10 -15.21
N ASP A 1026 -126.83 24.35 -15.02
CA ASP A 1026 -128.01 24.38 -15.89
C ASP A 1026 -128.84 25.68 -15.79
N PRO A 1027 -129.54 26.09 -16.87
CA PRO A 1027 -130.40 27.28 -16.87
C PRO A 1027 -131.73 27.08 -16.16
N VAL A 1028 -132.15 28.13 -15.43
CA VAL A 1028 -133.47 28.19 -14.76
C VAL A 1028 -134.19 29.49 -15.16
N PRO A 1029 -135.45 29.45 -15.63
CA PRO A 1029 -136.24 28.26 -15.99
C PRO A 1029 -135.78 27.64 -17.31
N THR A 1030 -135.96 26.34 -17.48
CA THR A 1030 -135.53 25.59 -18.68
C THR A 1030 -136.36 25.87 -19.94
N SER A 1031 -137.53 26.50 -19.80
CA SER A 1031 -138.30 27.05 -20.93
C SER A 1031 -139.07 28.31 -20.51
N THR A 1032 -139.12 29.33 -21.37
CA THR A 1032 -139.71 30.64 -21.09
C THR A 1032 -140.42 31.25 -22.31
N VAL A 1033 -141.32 32.20 -22.05
CA VAL A 1033 -141.90 33.11 -23.05
C VAL A 1033 -141.58 34.59 -22.77
N SER A 1034 -141.04 34.92 -21.60
CA SER A 1034 -140.71 36.30 -21.16
C SER A 1034 -139.98 36.38 -19.80
N GLU A 1035 -139.97 35.31 -19.00
CA GLU A 1035 -139.27 35.24 -17.70
C GLU A 1035 -137.75 35.12 -17.90
N PRO A 1036 -136.91 35.86 -17.13
CA PRO A 1036 -135.44 35.79 -17.21
C PRO A 1036 -134.85 34.39 -16.96
N ILE A 1037 -133.69 34.11 -17.55
CA ILE A 1037 -132.94 32.85 -17.37
C ILE A 1037 -131.67 33.11 -16.54
N SER A 1038 -131.41 32.30 -15.51
CA SER A 1038 -130.17 32.33 -14.72
C SER A 1038 -129.30 31.09 -14.93
N PHE A 1039 -127.97 31.28 -15.02
CA PHE A 1039 -126.94 30.24 -14.97
C PHE A 1039 -126.00 30.50 -13.78
N THR A 1040 -125.66 29.48 -13.00
CA THR A 1040 -124.65 29.58 -11.91
C THR A 1040 -123.29 29.07 -12.39
N ILE A 1041 -122.24 29.79 -12.07
CA ILE A 1041 -120.85 29.45 -12.38
C ILE A 1041 -120.19 28.86 -11.14
N PHE A 1042 -119.31 27.88 -11.32
CA PHE A 1042 -118.51 27.27 -10.25
C PHE A 1042 -117.03 27.41 -10.61
N ILE A 1043 -116.21 27.91 -9.69
CA ILE A 1043 -114.77 28.07 -9.89
C ILE A 1043 -114.05 27.39 -8.73
N THR A 1044 -113.04 26.58 -9.02
CA THR A 1044 -112.29 25.79 -8.04
C THR A 1044 -110.78 25.99 -8.19
N ASP A 1045 -110.06 25.89 -7.09
CA ASP A 1045 -108.60 26.08 -7.00
C ASP A 1045 -108.11 27.49 -7.40
N ALA A 1046 -108.95 28.49 -7.16
CA ALA A 1046 -108.65 29.90 -7.43
C ALA A 1046 -108.43 30.68 -6.13
N ASP A 1047 -107.30 31.38 -6.03
CA ASP A 1047 -107.03 32.38 -4.98
C ASP A 1047 -107.64 33.75 -5.35
N THR A 1048 -107.77 34.02 -6.66
CA THR A 1048 -108.39 35.23 -7.22
C THR A 1048 -109.42 34.89 -8.30
N ILE A 1049 -110.51 35.66 -8.36
CA ILE A 1049 -111.61 35.53 -9.36
C ILE A 1049 -112.09 36.93 -9.78
N ASP A 1050 -112.22 37.18 -11.08
CA ASP A 1050 -112.84 38.39 -11.64
C ASP A 1050 -113.63 38.06 -12.94
N LEU A 1051 -114.94 37.84 -12.81
CA LEU A 1051 -115.85 37.57 -13.93
C LEU A 1051 -116.82 38.74 -14.15
N THR A 1052 -116.69 39.44 -15.28
CA THR A 1052 -117.61 40.53 -15.67
C THR A 1052 -118.59 40.11 -16.76
N ALA A 1053 -119.55 40.98 -17.09
CA ALA A 1053 -120.48 40.76 -18.22
C ALA A 1053 -119.81 40.83 -19.61
N ALA A 1054 -118.55 41.27 -19.72
CA ALA A 1054 -117.78 41.21 -20.96
C ALA A 1054 -117.12 39.83 -21.17
N ASP A 1055 -116.86 39.11 -20.09
CA ASP A 1055 -116.21 37.80 -20.06
C ASP A 1055 -117.17 36.65 -20.34
N VAL A 1056 -118.48 36.93 -20.32
CA VAL A 1056 -119.55 35.97 -20.59
C VAL A 1056 -120.09 36.13 -22.01
N LEU A 1057 -119.93 35.09 -22.81
CA LEU A 1057 -120.41 35.00 -24.18
C LEU A 1057 -121.83 34.43 -24.21
N LEU A 1058 -122.79 35.14 -24.79
CA LEU A 1058 -124.16 34.66 -25.00
C LEU A 1058 -124.29 33.83 -26.28
N TYR A 1059 -124.79 32.62 -26.18
CA TYR A 1059 -125.06 31.72 -27.31
C TYR A 1059 -126.57 31.53 -27.49
N GLY A 1060 -127.13 32.19 -28.51
CA GLY A 1060 -128.55 32.07 -28.88
C GLY A 1060 -128.77 31.20 -30.12
N THR A 1061 -129.93 30.55 -30.21
CA THR A 1061 -130.41 29.89 -31.43
C THR A 1061 -131.75 30.48 -31.90
N GLY A 1062 -132.05 30.34 -33.19
CA GLY A 1062 -133.29 30.87 -33.79
C GLY A 1062 -133.32 32.41 -33.83
N THR A 1063 -134.34 33.00 -33.24
CA THR A 1063 -134.47 34.46 -32.98
C THR A 1063 -134.40 34.79 -31.49
N ALA A 1064 -134.04 33.83 -30.63
CA ALA A 1064 -133.94 34.05 -29.19
C ALA A 1064 -132.82 35.04 -28.85
N THR A 1065 -133.16 36.15 -28.20
CA THR A 1065 -132.21 37.17 -27.70
C THR A 1065 -132.49 37.48 -26.23
N GLY A 1066 -131.50 38.03 -25.53
CA GLY A 1066 -131.66 38.64 -24.21
C GLY A 1066 -130.41 39.41 -23.78
N THR A 1067 -130.51 40.22 -22.73
CA THR A 1067 -129.43 41.05 -22.19
C THR A 1067 -128.70 40.29 -21.07
N ILE A 1068 -127.38 40.12 -21.16
CA ILE A 1068 -126.58 39.54 -20.07
C ILE A 1068 -126.31 40.58 -18.96
N SER A 1069 -126.40 40.12 -17.72
CA SER A 1069 -125.80 40.74 -16.54
C SER A 1069 -125.11 39.67 -15.69
N VAL A 1070 -124.08 40.04 -14.93
CA VAL A 1070 -123.38 39.13 -13.99
C VAL A 1070 -123.55 39.67 -12.57
N GLN A 1071 -123.92 38.76 -11.66
CA GLN A 1071 -124.07 39.01 -10.23
C GLN A 1071 -122.98 38.23 -9.49
N ASN A 1072 -122.39 38.83 -8.45
CA ASN A 1072 -121.29 38.24 -7.67
C ASN A 1072 -120.07 37.81 -8.52
N GLY A 1073 -119.66 38.63 -9.50
CA GLY A 1073 -118.57 38.34 -10.44
C GLY A 1073 -117.21 37.97 -9.82
N THR A 1074 -116.91 38.49 -8.63
CA THR A 1074 -115.68 38.17 -7.87
C THR A 1074 -115.92 37.17 -6.74
N GLY A 1075 -117.06 36.48 -6.73
CA GLY A 1075 -117.41 35.46 -5.74
C GLY A 1075 -117.08 34.05 -6.21
N SER A 1076 -117.08 33.07 -5.30
CA SER A 1076 -116.86 31.65 -5.62
C SER A 1076 -118.02 30.96 -6.35
N SER A 1077 -119.15 31.64 -6.51
CA SER A 1077 -120.24 31.21 -7.40
C SER A 1077 -120.95 32.41 -8.04
N PRO A 1078 -120.38 33.00 -9.10
CA PRO A 1078 -121.04 34.03 -9.89
C PRO A 1078 -122.35 33.51 -10.50
N VAL A 1079 -123.32 34.41 -10.70
CA VAL A 1079 -124.58 34.09 -11.40
C VAL A 1079 -124.73 35.00 -12.60
N VAL A 1080 -124.85 34.39 -13.79
CA VAL A 1080 -125.16 35.09 -15.03
C VAL A 1080 -126.68 35.10 -15.19
N LEU A 1081 -127.27 36.27 -15.39
CA LEU A 1081 -128.70 36.45 -15.60
C LEU A 1081 -128.94 37.05 -16.99
N ILE A 1082 -129.82 36.41 -17.76
CA ILE A 1082 -130.27 36.83 -19.09
C ILE A 1082 -131.68 37.41 -18.96
N THR A 1083 -131.83 38.71 -19.24
CA THR A 1083 -133.11 39.46 -19.17
C THR A 1083 -133.61 39.87 -20.56
N ASP A 1084 -134.74 40.58 -20.64
CA ASP A 1084 -135.30 41.15 -21.88
C ASP A 1084 -135.53 40.11 -22.99
N ILE A 1085 -135.92 38.90 -22.60
CA ILE A 1085 -135.95 37.74 -23.49
C ILE A 1085 -137.07 37.88 -24.53
N SER A 1086 -136.71 37.70 -25.80
CA SER A 1086 -137.65 37.73 -26.93
C SER A 1086 -137.28 36.73 -28.04
N GLY A 1087 -138.22 36.39 -28.91
CA GLY A 1087 -138.02 35.49 -30.06
C GLY A 1087 -138.33 34.02 -29.79
N ALA A 1088 -137.78 33.12 -30.62
CA ALA A 1088 -137.89 31.66 -30.48
C ALA A 1088 -136.54 30.97 -30.67
N GLY A 1089 -136.28 29.93 -29.89
CA GLY A 1089 -135.09 29.10 -30.00
C GLY A 1089 -134.56 28.69 -28.64
N THR A 1090 -133.27 28.85 -28.40
CA THR A 1090 -132.64 28.57 -27.09
C THR A 1090 -131.59 29.61 -26.72
N LEU A 1091 -131.25 29.71 -25.44
CA LEU A 1091 -130.19 30.57 -24.89
C LEU A 1091 -129.26 29.79 -23.96
N SER A 1092 -127.95 29.98 -24.13
CA SER A 1092 -126.84 29.36 -23.39
C SER A 1092 -125.67 30.35 -23.22
N ILE A 1093 -124.63 30.01 -22.46
CA ILE A 1093 -123.50 30.90 -22.16
C ILE A 1093 -122.13 30.20 -22.19
N GLY A 1094 -121.05 30.98 -22.23
CA GLY A 1094 -119.69 30.52 -21.93
C GLY A 1094 -118.83 31.64 -21.35
N ILE A 1095 -117.64 31.29 -20.86
CA ILE A 1095 -116.72 32.15 -20.09
C ILE A 1095 -115.31 32.02 -20.64
N VAL A 1096 -114.62 33.15 -20.78
CA VAL A 1096 -113.23 33.20 -21.30
C VAL A 1096 -112.19 32.69 -20.29
N ALA A 1097 -110.98 32.43 -20.76
CA ALA A 1097 -109.84 32.02 -19.92
C ALA A 1097 -109.27 33.21 -19.14
N GLY A 1098 -108.56 32.92 -18.04
CA GLY A 1098 -107.82 33.92 -17.25
C GLY A 1098 -108.64 34.67 -16.21
N ILE A 1099 -109.95 34.37 -16.05
CA ILE A 1099 -110.82 35.03 -15.04
C ILE A 1099 -110.53 34.60 -13.60
N ALA A 1100 -109.53 33.74 -13.38
CA ALA A 1100 -109.08 33.25 -12.09
C ALA A 1100 -107.62 32.77 -12.13
N SER A 1101 -106.90 32.90 -11.00
CA SER A 1101 -105.51 32.48 -10.79
C SER A 1101 -105.30 31.90 -9.39
N ASP A 1102 -104.37 30.96 -9.24
CA ASP A 1102 -103.92 30.37 -7.97
C ASP A 1102 -102.73 31.13 -7.33
N ALA A 1103 -102.19 30.57 -6.23
CA ALA A 1103 -101.07 31.12 -5.46
C ALA A 1103 -99.66 30.75 -5.97
N ALA A 1104 -99.54 29.78 -6.88
CA ALA A 1104 -98.30 29.46 -7.61
C ALA A 1104 -98.15 30.34 -8.88
N GLY A 1105 -99.27 30.91 -9.35
CA GLY A 1105 -99.36 31.83 -10.49
C GLY A 1105 -99.97 31.21 -11.75
N ASN A 1106 -100.60 30.03 -11.67
CA ASN A 1106 -101.22 29.39 -12.83
C ASN A 1106 -102.65 29.95 -13.06
N GLN A 1107 -103.05 30.06 -14.34
CA GLN A 1107 -104.27 30.77 -14.75
C GLN A 1107 -105.32 29.86 -15.38
N SER A 1108 -106.58 30.12 -15.07
CA SER A 1108 -107.72 29.30 -15.47
C SER A 1108 -108.00 29.22 -16.97
N ALA A 1109 -108.50 28.06 -17.41
CA ALA A 1109 -108.93 27.83 -18.78
C ALA A 1109 -110.41 28.22 -19.02
N ALA A 1110 -110.76 28.54 -20.27
CA ALA A 1110 -112.12 28.91 -20.68
C ALA A 1110 -113.13 27.75 -20.53
N ALA A 1111 -114.41 28.07 -20.32
CA ALA A 1111 -115.50 27.10 -20.16
C ALA A 1111 -116.76 27.48 -20.96
N VAL A 1112 -117.61 26.51 -21.27
CA VAL A 1112 -118.89 26.72 -21.97
C VAL A 1112 -119.97 25.86 -21.31
N ALA A 1113 -121.20 26.38 -21.21
CA ALA A 1113 -122.33 25.66 -20.63
C ALA A 1113 -122.72 24.44 -21.48
N SER A 1114 -123.06 23.34 -20.82
CA SER A 1114 -123.48 22.08 -21.44
C SER A 1114 -124.95 22.08 -21.90
N SER A 1115 -125.74 23.07 -21.50
CA SER A 1115 -127.19 23.10 -21.68
C SER A 1115 -127.73 24.50 -22.03
N SER A 1116 -128.99 24.57 -22.46
CA SER A 1116 -129.63 25.80 -22.95
C SER A 1116 -131.13 25.80 -22.66
N ALA A 1117 -131.69 26.94 -22.24
CA ALA A 1117 -133.13 27.07 -22.00
C ALA A 1117 -133.89 27.49 -23.26
N ILE A 1118 -135.12 27.01 -23.40
CA ILE A 1118 -135.95 27.14 -24.61
C ILE A 1118 -136.83 28.40 -24.55
N VAL A 1119 -136.77 29.25 -25.58
CA VAL A 1119 -137.66 30.41 -25.74
C VAL A 1119 -138.72 30.09 -26.80
N ILE A 1120 -140.00 30.29 -26.49
CA ILE A 1120 -141.13 29.93 -27.37
C ILE A 1120 -141.81 31.17 -27.93
N ALA A 1121 -141.78 31.36 -29.26
CA ALA A 1121 -142.36 32.55 -29.90
C ALA A 1121 -143.86 32.40 -30.20
N PRO A 1122 -144.60 33.53 -30.19
CA PRO A 1122 -145.78 33.71 -31.04
C PRO A 1122 -145.40 33.54 -32.53
N THR A 1123 -146.34 33.17 -33.39
CA THR A 1123 -146.07 32.60 -34.73
C THR A 1123 -145.24 33.49 -35.72
N ALA A 1124 -143.88 33.32 -35.77
CA ALA A 1124 -142.80 33.88 -36.68
C ALA A 1124 -141.42 33.08 -36.68
N THR A 1125 -140.40 33.33 -37.57
CA THR A 1125 -139.19 32.42 -37.85
C THR A 1125 -137.75 33.09 -38.22
N PRO A 1126 -136.71 32.56 -39.00
CA PRO A 1126 -135.25 32.45 -38.57
C PRO A 1126 -134.05 32.70 -39.61
N THR A 1127 -132.79 32.14 -39.42
CA THR A 1127 -131.59 31.84 -40.34
C THR A 1127 -130.26 32.72 -40.30
N SER A 1128 -128.97 32.41 -40.74
CA SER A 1128 -128.04 31.21 -40.99
C SER A 1128 -126.68 31.60 -41.77
N ILE A 1129 -125.39 31.07 -41.80
CA ILE A 1129 -124.43 30.23 -40.95
C ILE A 1129 -122.83 30.49 -41.05
N PRO A 1130 -121.92 29.99 -41.99
CA PRO A 1130 -120.54 29.42 -41.64
C PRO A 1130 -119.23 29.63 -42.55
N THR A 1131 -117.94 29.31 -42.13
CA THR A 1131 -116.69 28.83 -42.92
C THR A 1131 -115.26 28.75 -42.17
N SER A 1132 -114.13 28.20 -42.73
CA SER A 1132 -112.73 28.03 -42.10
C SER A 1132 -111.49 27.61 -43.04
N THR A 1133 -110.25 27.25 -42.52
CA THR A 1133 -109.10 26.32 -43.04
C THR A 1133 -107.53 26.67 -42.77
N PRO A 1134 -106.38 26.15 -43.40
CA PRO A 1134 -105.15 25.57 -42.68
C PRO A 1134 -103.61 25.70 -43.22
N THR A 1135 -102.59 24.95 -42.66
CA THR A 1135 -101.18 24.48 -43.14
C THR A 1135 -99.85 25.35 -43.00
N LEU A 1136 -98.50 24.96 -43.04
CA LEU A 1136 -97.60 23.71 -43.06
C LEU A 1136 -96.01 23.92 -42.83
N ASP A 1137 -95.15 22.83 -42.84
CA ASP A 1137 -93.67 22.62 -43.20
C ASP A 1137 -92.36 22.61 -42.24
N PRO A 1138 -91.16 21.95 -42.58
CA PRO A 1138 -90.06 21.47 -41.64
C PRO A 1138 -88.48 21.44 -42.04
N SER A 1139 -87.57 20.80 -41.20
CA SER A 1139 -86.16 20.21 -41.44
C SER A 1139 -84.83 20.98 -40.99
N ILE A 1140 -83.51 20.52 -40.82
CA ILE A 1140 -82.67 19.25 -40.90
C ILE A 1140 -81.18 19.32 -40.28
N THR A 1141 -80.40 18.19 -40.08
CA THR A 1141 -78.88 17.97 -39.76
C THR A 1141 -78.23 18.36 -38.37
N SER A 1142 -77.01 17.98 -37.83
CA SER A 1142 -75.82 17.00 -37.94
C SER A 1142 -75.01 16.95 -36.56
N SER A 1143 -73.77 16.46 -36.18
CA SER A 1143 -72.51 15.72 -36.62
C SER A 1143 -71.53 15.35 -35.39
N ALA A 1144 -70.37 14.61 -35.50
CA ALA A 1144 -69.54 13.98 -34.37
C ALA A 1144 -68.01 13.61 -34.69
N THR A 1145 -66.98 13.11 -33.91
CA THR A 1145 -66.48 12.95 -32.45
C THR A 1145 -65.06 12.21 -32.29
N PRO A 1146 -64.13 12.48 -31.29
CA PRO A 1146 -62.80 11.76 -31.04
C PRO A 1146 -62.27 11.44 -29.55
N PRO A 1147 -61.16 10.65 -29.26
CA PRO A 1147 -60.71 10.25 -27.86
C PRO A 1147 -59.17 10.06 -27.45
N LEU A 1148 -58.93 9.66 -26.17
CA LEU A 1148 -57.81 8.85 -25.53
C LEU A 1148 -56.62 9.44 -24.69
N THR A 1149 -56.03 8.56 -23.84
CA THR A 1149 -55.18 8.76 -22.61
C THR A 1149 -53.65 8.85 -22.79
N HIS A 1150 -52.94 9.58 -21.90
CA HIS A 1150 -52.14 9.06 -20.75
C HIS A 1150 -51.26 10.18 -20.13
N LEU A 1151 -51.05 10.18 -18.80
CA LEU A 1151 -50.09 11.08 -18.13
C LEU A 1151 -48.88 10.32 -17.55
N SER A 1152 -47.80 11.08 -17.37
CA SER A 1152 -46.61 10.78 -16.55
C SER A 1152 -46.28 12.01 -15.71
N HIS A 1153 -45.71 11.77 -14.52
CA HIS A 1153 -45.38 12.76 -13.47
C HIS A 1153 -46.59 13.24 -12.64
#